data_AF-A0A8H3FC81-F1
#
_entry.id   AF-A0A8H3FC81-F1
#
_cell.length_a   1.000
_cell.length_b   1.000
_cell.length_c   1.000
_cell.angle_alpha   90.00
_cell.angle_beta   90.00
_cell.angle_gamma   90.00
#
_symmetry.space_group_name_H-M   'P 1'
#
loop_
_entity.id
_entity.type
_entity.pdbx_description
1 polymer ?
#
loop_
_entity_poly.entity_id
_entity_poly.type
_entity_poly.pdbx_seq_one_letter_code
_entity_poly.pdbx_strand_id
1 'polypeptide(L)'
;MASRSHATSGPRAGRNNISHRGGIRKRGQHTGYVDRDGDLDMDSNGAGRGRGRGGRRHNTPTPQTNGHGNPFKDTRRNKFDLSAVQRGVFRAMGGAESGPRGRGGSSRLGKAVTGRNNYPTRGLDQIVIRGLQQSKAAANADGGLDALVSWLERKATVPGGEAVRVKKSRPEGNDVIISVRSEDIASVIRLNNYQFAGANLSIDLYQQGKPFAKDRTVSAEAAEVKALLLSALSRRYDQHMKLLDLSKLGEDPELVESGLLDTNSRISKLFPALMGVCDEQFDNQLKKTEAVVSISLANNNLFNLEHVFKLAKAFPNIKNLDLSNNQFKNIHALEKWRFEFPQLEHLVVSGNPIENGDPSFMSSLMDRYPKLRKLETTPGLPTKDVQVRRNPRINMSVAPPDFRDDADISKNFIIQFFPAFDTNRQLLLNEYYDNDTLFSMTANTQSPREQTTTTPHASLDQYIKSSRNLLKINHTRARMNRLAKGREKIRALWNTLPATRHPDLTSEPEKWCIECHSNVAVPDKIISAGVGGLIITAHGEFMQEDGMKRSFDRTIVLGPGAGSGGIRVVSDMMTVRAYGGYEAWVPNSTTQMPPFNVSSQQIRSSPAPIPALPDGFGRSVEGKTEEQLTKETMAMELTGRTHMTIEYSGLCLAESGWNLENAYRAFEGAKGNLPQEAFLPF
;
A
#
# COMPACT_ATOMS: atom_id res chain seq x y z
N MET A 1 26.54 25.76 55.18
CA MET A 1 27.92 25.67 55.69
C MET A 1 28.36 24.20 55.69
N ALA A 2 29.60 23.92 56.14
CA ALA A 2 30.29 22.62 56.26
C ALA A 2 29.46 21.49 56.94
N SER A 3 29.87 20.21 56.97
CA SER A 3 31.21 19.58 56.90
C SER A 3 31.16 18.09 56.44
N ARG A 4 32.14 17.57 55.65
CA ARG A 4 33.26 16.62 56.00
C ARG A 4 32.85 15.26 56.63
N SER A 5 33.55 14.12 56.48
CA SER A 5 34.97 13.80 56.13
C SER A 5 35.07 12.42 55.41
N HIS A 6 36.04 12.11 54.52
CA HIS A 6 37.34 11.39 54.73
C HIS A 6 37.27 10.01 55.45
N ALA A 7 38.13 9.00 55.20
CA ALA A 7 39.48 9.00 54.60
C ALA A 7 39.96 7.66 53.93
N THR A 8 40.74 7.80 52.84
CA THR A 8 42.08 7.18 52.51
C THR A 8 42.47 5.71 52.75
N SER A 9 43.14 5.10 51.74
CA SER A 9 44.23 4.10 51.92
C SER A 9 45.14 3.94 50.66
N GLY A 10 46.27 3.22 50.81
CA GLY A 10 47.29 2.79 49.81
C GLY A 10 48.29 1.83 50.53
N PRO A 11 49.54 1.55 50.07
CA PRO A 11 50.22 1.79 48.77
C PRO A 11 51.10 0.58 48.25
N ARG A 12 51.86 0.74 47.13
CA ARG A 12 52.99 -0.12 46.63
C ARG A 12 52.61 -1.57 46.17
N ALA A 13 53.38 -2.37 45.41
CA ALA A 13 54.46 -2.29 44.37
C ALA A 13 54.69 -3.75 43.83
N GLY A 14 55.46 -4.14 42.78
CA GLY A 14 56.34 -3.53 41.77
C GLY A 14 57.21 -4.63 41.05
N ARG A 15 58.06 -4.28 40.04
CA ARG A 15 58.94 -5.18 39.19
C ARG A 15 58.19 -6.07 38.16
N ASN A 16 58.74 -6.57 37.04
CA ASN A 16 59.99 -6.42 36.22
C ASN A 16 59.58 -6.72 34.74
N ASN A 17 60.16 -6.36 33.60
CA ASN A 17 61.43 -5.77 33.08
C ASN A 17 62.04 -6.72 32.00
N ILE A 18 62.62 -6.17 30.90
CA ILE A 18 63.37 -6.86 29.80
C ILE A 18 62.50 -7.67 28.80
N SER A 19 62.86 -7.88 27.51
CA SER A 19 63.13 -6.97 26.35
C SER A 19 63.36 -7.83 25.08
N HIS A 20 63.06 -7.35 23.86
CA HIS A 20 63.97 -7.51 22.69
C HIS A 20 63.56 -6.76 21.39
N ARG A 21 64.60 -6.16 20.76
CA ARG A 21 64.86 -5.85 19.34
C ARG A 21 63.69 -5.70 18.33
N GLY A 22 63.66 -4.55 17.64
CA GLY A 22 62.81 -4.30 16.46
C GLY A 22 63.51 -4.54 15.10
N GLY A 23 62.78 -4.28 14.01
CA GLY A 23 63.25 -4.38 12.61
C GLY A 23 62.46 -3.46 11.67
N ILE A 24 63.01 -3.13 10.50
CA ILE A 24 62.55 -2.00 9.66
C ILE A 24 62.14 -2.44 8.24
N ARG A 25 60.95 -1.99 7.81
CA ARG A 25 60.41 -1.90 6.42
C ARG A 25 60.35 -3.18 5.55
N LYS A 26 59.14 -3.45 5.05
CA LYS A 26 58.81 -3.26 3.61
C LYS A 26 57.31 -3.05 3.40
N ARG A 27 56.93 -2.47 2.26
CA ARG A 27 55.52 -2.23 1.88
C ARG A 27 54.91 -3.50 1.27
N GLY A 28 53.67 -3.80 1.62
CA GLY A 28 52.73 -4.64 0.86
C GLY A 28 51.45 -3.84 0.61
N GLN A 29 50.72 -4.13 -0.47
CA GLN A 29 49.53 -3.35 -0.85
C GLN A 29 48.33 -3.69 0.05
N HIS A 30 47.61 -2.65 0.49
CA HIS A 30 46.23 -2.81 0.95
C HIS A 30 45.28 -2.59 -0.23
N THR A 31 44.35 -3.53 -0.42
CA THR A 31 43.18 -3.34 -1.27
C THR A 31 42.19 -2.38 -0.60
N GLY A 32 41.67 -1.42 -1.36
CA GLY A 32 40.59 -0.56 -0.89
C GLY A 32 39.27 -1.33 -0.82
N TYR A 33 38.51 -1.14 0.25
CA TYR A 33 37.11 -1.56 0.28
C TYR A 33 36.26 -0.59 -0.55
N VAL A 34 35.50 -1.12 -1.49
CA VAL A 34 34.40 -0.41 -2.15
C VAL A 34 33.17 -0.53 -1.26
N ASP A 35 32.36 0.51 -1.19
CA ASP A 35 31.13 0.52 -0.41
C ASP A 35 29.95 -0.16 -1.14
N ARG A 36 28.71 -0.01 -0.64
CA ARG A 36 27.54 -0.68 -1.19
C ARG A 36 26.87 0.06 -2.36
N ASP A 37 27.17 1.35 -2.54
CA ASP A 37 26.69 2.14 -3.68
C ASP A 37 27.72 2.17 -4.84
N GLY A 38 28.99 1.82 -4.55
CA GLY A 38 29.99 1.40 -5.55
C GLY A 38 31.11 2.40 -5.82
N ASP A 39 31.20 3.48 -5.04
CA ASP A 39 32.21 4.52 -5.23
C ASP A 39 33.50 4.22 -4.43
N LEU A 40 34.61 4.79 -4.89
CA LEU A 40 35.93 4.73 -4.25
C LEU A 40 36.39 6.16 -3.92
N ASP A 41 36.30 6.55 -2.65
CA ASP A 41 36.78 7.85 -2.19
C ASP A 41 38.31 7.94 -2.29
N MET A 42 38.76 8.67 -3.31
CA MET A 42 40.16 8.98 -3.60
C MET A 42 40.30 10.49 -3.89
N ASP A 43 40.36 11.30 -2.84
CA ASP A 43 40.98 12.62 -2.90
C ASP A 43 41.40 13.12 -1.51
N SER A 44 42.55 13.81 -1.43
CA SER A 44 43.02 14.43 -0.19
C SER A 44 43.88 15.66 -0.46
N ASN A 45 43.72 16.68 0.40
CA ASN A 45 44.36 18.01 0.36
C ASN A 45 43.99 18.96 -0.80
N GLY A 46 43.70 20.21 -0.45
CA GLY A 46 43.42 21.30 -1.39
C GLY A 46 42.82 22.56 -0.74
N ALA A 47 43.56 23.23 0.14
CA ALA A 47 43.05 24.41 0.86
C ALA A 47 43.20 25.72 0.04
N GLY A 48 42.16 26.56 0.00
CA GLY A 48 42.19 27.87 -0.65
C GLY A 48 41.17 28.86 -0.06
N ARG A 49 41.56 30.13 0.11
CA ARG A 49 40.71 31.22 0.64
C ARG A 49 40.25 32.15 -0.50
N GLY A 50 39.03 32.70 -0.40
CA GLY A 50 38.59 33.78 -1.30
C GLY A 50 37.29 34.46 -0.87
N ARG A 51 37.26 35.81 -0.88
CA ARG A 51 36.05 36.65 -0.70
C ARG A 51 35.65 37.22 -2.07
N GLY A 52 34.36 37.49 -2.29
CA GLY A 52 33.91 38.28 -3.44
C GLY A 52 32.42 38.66 -3.41
N ARG A 53 32.12 39.97 -3.41
CA ARG A 53 30.79 40.52 -3.74
C ARG A 53 30.72 40.78 -5.26
N GLY A 54 29.54 40.71 -5.86
CA GLY A 54 29.32 41.29 -7.19
C GLY A 54 27.97 40.92 -7.82
N GLY A 55 26.98 41.80 -7.69
CA GLY A 55 25.73 41.72 -8.45
C GLY A 55 25.59 42.92 -9.37
N ARG A 56 24.92 42.75 -10.53
CA ARG A 56 24.49 43.85 -11.39
C ARG A 56 23.16 43.50 -12.08
N ARG A 57 22.32 44.53 -12.28
CA ARG A 57 21.05 44.48 -13.03
C ARG A 57 21.27 45.17 -14.38
N HIS A 58 20.52 44.74 -15.40
CA HIS A 58 19.82 45.59 -16.39
C HIS A 58 18.77 44.68 -17.06
N ASN A 59 17.48 45.01 -16.98
CA ASN A 59 16.70 45.99 -17.76
C ASN A 59 16.19 45.43 -19.10
N THR A 60 14.91 45.68 -19.33
CA THR A 60 14.18 45.43 -20.58
C THR A 60 14.53 46.50 -21.65
N PRO A 61 14.04 46.33 -22.88
CA PRO A 61 12.83 47.10 -23.22
C PRO A 61 11.73 46.28 -23.91
N THR A 62 10.48 46.73 -23.75
CA THR A 62 9.30 46.30 -24.51
C THR A 62 9.06 47.21 -25.72
N PRO A 63 8.44 46.68 -26.78
CA PRO A 63 7.49 47.46 -27.59
C PRO A 63 6.06 46.94 -27.46
N GLN A 64 5.07 47.82 -27.60
CA GLN A 64 3.65 47.47 -27.77
C GLN A 64 3.28 47.56 -29.26
N THR A 65 2.32 46.75 -29.75
CA THR A 65 0.97 47.20 -30.20
C THR A 65 0.20 46.10 -30.96
N ASN A 66 -1.14 46.19 -30.91
CA ASN A 66 -2.16 45.71 -31.87
C ASN A 66 -1.95 44.32 -32.51
N GLY A 67 -2.62 43.23 -32.12
CA GLY A 67 -4.07 43.09 -31.89
C GLY A 67 -4.79 42.57 -33.14
N HIS A 68 -5.40 41.37 -33.06
CA HIS A 68 -6.71 40.97 -33.64
C HIS A 68 -6.91 39.43 -33.60
N GLY A 69 -8.18 38.99 -33.62
CA GLY A 69 -8.56 37.65 -34.10
C GLY A 69 -8.47 36.48 -33.11
N ASN A 70 -9.45 36.37 -32.21
CA ASN A 70 -9.73 35.12 -31.49
C ASN A 70 -11.00 34.46 -32.05
N PRO A 71 -10.98 33.16 -32.37
CA PRO A 71 -12.19 32.35 -32.34
C PRO A 71 -11.96 31.02 -31.62
N PHE A 72 -12.08 31.02 -30.28
CA PHE A 72 -12.39 29.77 -29.56
C PHE A 72 -13.78 29.29 -30.00
N LYS A 73 -13.87 28.04 -30.47
CA LYS A 73 -15.11 27.41 -30.91
C LYS A 73 -15.18 26.01 -30.28
N ASP A 74 -16.34 25.65 -29.73
CA ASP A 74 -16.54 24.40 -29.00
C ASP A 74 -16.03 23.16 -29.76
N THR A 75 -15.02 22.49 -29.19
CA THR A 75 -14.66 21.12 -29.56
C THR A 75 -15.37 20.15 -28.61
N ARG A 76 -16.08 19.19 -29.22
CA ARG A 76 -16.94 18.24 -28.51
C ARG A 76 -16.08 17.26 -27.70
N ARG A 77 -16.57 16.83 -26.53
CA ARG A 77 -15.96 15.72 -25.76
C ARG A 77 -16.01 14.42 -26.56
N ASN A 78 -14.96 14.13 -27.34
CA ASN A 78 -14.76 12.83 -27.96
C ASN A 78 -14.45 11.81 -26.87
N LYS A 79 -15.38 10.87 -26.67
CA LYS A 79 -15.22 9.77 -25.71
C LYS A 79 -14.28 8.72 -26.32
N PHE A 80 -13.18 8.41 -25.65
CA PHE A 80 -12.18 7.46 -26.15
C PHE A 80 -12.74 6.03 -26.18
N ASP A 81 -13.31 5.63 -27.33
CA ASP A 81 -13.88 4.31 -27.55
C ASP A 81 -12.82 3.33 -28.09
N LEU A 82 -12.25 2.53 -27.20
CA LEU A 82 -11.29 1.47 -27.54
C LEU A 82 -11.84 0.45 -28.55
N SER A 83 -13.17 0.26 -28.65
CA SER A 83 -13.76 -0.62 -29.68
C SER A 83 -13.60 -0.07 -31.11
N ALA A 84 -13.23 1.20 -31.28
CA ALA A 84 -12.86 1.75 -32.59
C ALA A 84 -11.53 1.17 -33.12
N VAL A 85 -10.58 0.81 -32.25
CA VAL A 85 -9.33 0.12 -32.64
C VAL A 85 -9.65 -1.24 -33.25
N GLN A 86 -10.58 -1.97 -32.62
CA GLN A 86 -11.10 -3.26 -33.09
C GLN A 86 -11.76 -3.18 -34.48
N ARG A 87 -12.29 -2.01 -34.87
CA ARG A 87 -12.88 -1.77 -36.20
C ARG A 87 -11.87 -1.38 -37.28
N GLY A 88 -10.67 -0.92 -36.91
CA GLY A 88 -9.61 -0.56 -37.87
C GLY A 88 -8.89 -1.77 -38.46
N VAL A 89 -8.49 -2.72 -37.62
CA VAL A 89 -7.64 -3.86 -38.00
C VAL A 89 -8.29 -4.76 -39.08
N PHE A 90 -9.62 -4.92 -39.03
CA PHE A 90 -10.37 -5.71 -40.03
C PHE A 90 -10.40 -5.12 -41.45
N ARG A 91 -9.90 -3.89 -41.68
CA ARG A 91 -9.73 -3.32 -43.03
C ARG A 91 -8.30 -3.42 -43.58
N ALA A 92 -7.31 -3.77 -42.77
CA ALA A 92 -5.90 -3.82 -43.19
C ALA A 92 -5.38 -5.23 -43.55
N MET A 93 -6.20 -6.27 -43.38
CA MET A 93 -5.80 -7.69 -43.46
C MET A 93 -6.59 -8.49 -44.52
N GLY A 94 -7.19 -7.83 -45.52
CA GLY A 94 -7.96 -8.49 -46.59
C GLY A 94 -7.08 -8.92 -47.77
N GLY A 95 -6.51 -10.12 -47.74
CA GLY A 95 -5.62 -10.62 -48.81
C GLY A 95 -5.49 -12.15 -48.90
N ALA A 96 -6.34 -12.74 -49.76
CA ALA A 96 -6.20 -14.03 -50.47
C ALA A 96 -5.58 -15.29 -49.78
N GLU A 97 -6.49 -16.21 -49.43
CA GLU A 97 -6.50 -17.65 -49.79
C GLU A 97 -5.58 -18.74 -49.19
N SER A 98 -6.19 -19.93 -49.12
CA SER A 98 -5.64 -21.30 -49.00
C SER A 98 -5.15 -21.84 -47.63
N GLY A 99 -5.67 -23.02 -47.27
CA GLY A 99 -5.14 -23.96 -46.26
C GLY A 99 -4.94 -25.34 -46.92
N PRO A 100 -5.18 -26.50 -46.27
CA PRO A 100 -5.63 -26.73 -44.88
C PRO A 100 -4.92 -27.93 -44.16
N ARG A 101 -5.43 -28.31 -42.96
CA ARG A 101 -5.10 -29.52 -42.14
C ARG A 101 -3.77 -29.44 -41.35
N GLY A 102 -3.65 -30.05 -40.16
CA GLY A 102 -4.65 -30.74 -39.32
C GLY A 102 -4.03 -31.65 -38.22
N ARG A 103 -4.89 -32.27 -37.40
CA ARG A 103 -4.61 -33.14 -36.22
C ARG A 103 -3.97 -32.47 -34.99
N GLY A 104 -4.33 -32.98 -33.82
CA GLY A 104 -3.74 -32.63 -32.51
C GLY A 104 -3.26 -33.87 -31.75
N GLY A 105 -2.84 -33.69 -30.50
CA GLY A 105 -2.39 -34.73 -29.58
C GLY A 105 -2.79 -34.43 -28.14
N SER A 106 -2.87 -35.46 -27.29
CA SER A 106 -3.45 -35.37 -25.93
C SER A 106 -2.52 -35.94 -24.84
N SER A 107 -2.77 -35.54 -23.58
CA SER A 107 -2.09 -35.98 -22.34
C SER A 107 -0.66 -35.43 -22.17
N ARG A 108 -0.08 -35.29 -20.96
CA ARG A 108 -0.32 -36.01 -19.68
C ARG A 108 -0.35 -35.11 -18.44
N LEU A 109 -0.70 -35.73 -17.30
CA LEU A 109 -0.90 -35.10 -15.98
C LEU A 109 0.41 -34.69 -15.29
N GLY A 110 0.35 -33.64 -14.47
CA GLY A 110 1.41 -33.23 -13.53
C GLY A 110 0.82 -32.63 -12.24
N LYS A 111 0.90 -33.36 -11.12
CA LYS A 111 0.22 -33.08 -9.85
C LYS A 111 0.44 -31.67 -9.27
N ALA A 112 -0.60 -31.15 -8.61
CA ALA A 112 -0.52 -29.96 -7.77
C ALA A 112 0.29 -30.19 -6.47
N VAL A 113 0.92 -29.13 -5.97
CA VAL A 113 1.50 -29.02 -4.61
C VAL A 113 1.12 -27.66 -4.03
N THR A 114 0.88 -27.59 -2.72
CA THR A 114 0.32 -26.43 -2.02
C THR A 114 1.33 -25.74 -1.09
N GLY A 115 1.21 -24.42 -0.95
CA GLY A 115 1.41 -23.75 0.34
C GLY A 115 2.76 -23.08 0.68
N ARG A 116 2.76 -21.74 0.55
CA ARG A 116 3.26 -20.73 1.53
C ARG A 116 4.69 -20.81 2.11
N ASN A 117 5.47 -19.80 1.70
CA ASN A 117 6.39 -18.94 2.46
C ASN A 117 6.80 -19.33 3.91
N ASN A 118 8.12 -19.30 4.15
CA ASN A 118 8.68 -18.71 5.37
C ASN A 118 10.03 -18.01 5.04
N TYR A 119 10.42 -16.98 5.78
CA TYR A 119 11.67 -16.24 5.50
C TYR A 119 12.90 -16.91 6.14
N PRO A 120 14.00 -17.16 5.42
CA PRO A 120 15.18 -17.83 5.98
C PRO A 120 16.05 -16.88 6.82
N THR A 121 16.09 -17.11 8.13
CA THR A 121 17.23 -16.68 8.96
C THR A 121 18.48 -17.46 8.55
N ARG A 122 19.62 -16.79 8.39
CA ARG A 122 20.87 -17.40 7.87
C ARG A 122 21.34 -18.61 8.69
N GLY A 123 21.29 -19.79 8.08
CA GLY A 123 22.20 -20.92 8.33
C GLY A 123 22.20 -21.53 9.73
N LEU A 124 21.12 -21.40 10.49
CA LEU A 124 20.93 -22.11 11.76
C LEU A 124 19.59 -22.85 11.74
N ASP A 125 19.66 -24.17 11.76
CA ASP A 125 18.52 -25.07 11.80
C ASP A 125 18.29 -25.60 13.20
N GLN A 126 17.04 -25.98 13.48
CA GLN A 126 16.61 -26.41 14.81
C GLN A 126 16.35 -27.92 14.85
N ILE A 127 16.82 -28.53 15.94
CA ILE A 127 16.69 -29.97 16.22
C ILE A 127 16.03 -30.10 17.59
N VAL A 128 15.05 -30.98 17.71
CA VAL A 128 14.38 -31.33 18.97
C VAL A 128 14.94 -32.65 19.50
N ILE A 129 15.20 -32.69 20.80
CA ILE A 129 15.84 -33.80 21.50
C ILE A 129 14.98 -34.19 22.71
N ARG A 130 14.56 -35.45 22.76
CA ARG A 130 13.77 -36.04 23.85
C ARG A 130 14.59 -37.08 24.60
N GLY A 131 14.18 -37.40 25.83
CA GLY A 131 14.86 -38.40 26.67
C GLY A 131 15.71 -37.81 27.80
N LEU A 132 15.87 -36.48 27.89
CA LEU A 132 16.70 -35.85 28.92
C LEU A 132 16.15 -36.08 30.33
N GLN A 133 14.85 -35.87 30.55
CA GLN A 133 14.20 -36.06 31.86
C GLN A 133 14.25 -37.52 32.36
N GLN A 134 14.29 -38.49 31.44
CA GLN A 134 14.42 -39.91 31.75
C GLN A 134 15.87 -40.32 32.06
N SER A 135 16.85 -39.44 31.77
CA SER A 135 18.26 -39.69 32.00
C SER A 135 18.68 -39.31 33.43
N LYS A 136 19.75 -39.94 33.94
CA LYS A 136 20.30 -39.63 35.27
C LYS A 136 20.84 -38.20 35.39
N ALA A 137 21.05 -37.50 34.27
CA ALA A 137 21.47 -36.10 34.27
C ALA A 137 20.33 -35.12 34.64
N ALA A 138 19.07 -35.55 34.60
CA ALA A 138 17.92 -34.73 34.98
C ALA A 138 17.94 -34.27 36.45
N ALA A 139 18.72 -34.95 37.30
CA ALA A 139 18.91 -34.60 38.71
C ALA A 139 19.95 -33.47 38.93
N ASN A 140 20.60 -32.97 37.89
CA ASN A 140 21.52 -31.84 37.97
C ASN A 140 20.75 -30.52 38.17
N ALA A 141 21.41 -29.49 38.71
CA ALA A 141 20.80 -28.18 38.97
C ALA A 141 20.35 -27.41 37.70
N ASP A 142 20.84 -27.80 36.51
CA ASP A 142 20.46 -27.29 35.20
C ASP A 142 19.42 -28.18 34.47
N GLY A 143 18.94 -29.26 35.12
CA GLY A 143 18.16 -30.31 34.48
C GLY A 143 18.96 -31.20 33.52
N GLY A 144 20.30 -31.12 33.54
CA GLY A 144 21.20 -31.90 32.68
C GLY A 144 21.43 -31.32 31.28
N LEU A 145 20.96 -30.09 31.02
CA LEU A 145 21.05 -29.41 29.73
C LEU A 145 22.50 -29.22 29.23
N ASP A 146 23.40 -28.73 30.08
CA ASP A 146 24.79 -28.47 29.73
C ASP A 146 25.57 -29.78 29.57
N ALA A 147 25.22 -30.80 30.36
CA ALA A 147 25.76 -32.15 30.22
C ALA A 147 25.34 -32.80 28.89
N LEU A 148 24.08 -32.58 28.45
CA LEU A 148 23.56 -33.03 27.16
C LEU A 148 24.24 -32.29 26.00
N VAL A 149 24.33 -30.96 26.04
CA VAL A 149 25.01 -30.15 25.00
C VAL A 149 26.49 -30.56 24.89
N SER A 150 27.18 -30.67 26.03
CA SER A 150 28.59 -31.10 26.08
C SER A 150 28.81 -32.55 25.62
N TRP A 151 27.79 -33.40 25.65
CA TRP A 151 27.83 -34.75 25.07
C TRP A 151 27.58 -34.71 23.55
N LEU A 152 26.58 -33.94 23.10
CA LEU A 152 26.21 -33.78 21.69
C LEU A 152 27.38 -33.22 20.87
N GLU A 153 28.01 -32.12 21.30
CA GLU A 153 29.13 -31.52 20.55
C GLU A 153 30.31 -32.50 20.39
N ARG A 154 30.61 -33.29 21.44
CA ARG A 154 31.69 -34.30 21.43
C ARG A 154 31.34 -35.55 20.62
N LYS A 155 30.07 -35.97 20.56
CA LYS A 155 29.65 -37.17 19.84
C LYS A 155 29.25 -36.92 18.38
N ALA A 156 28.80 -35.72 18.05
CA ALA A 156 28.50 -35.34 16.67
C ALA A 156 29.78 -35.04 15.88
N THR A 157 30.78 -34.40 16.50
CA THR A 157 32.09 -34.13 15.88
C THR A 157 32.78 -35.43 15.44
N VAL A 158 33.09 -35.53 14.14
CA VAL A 158 33.83 -36.65 13.55
C VAL A 158 35.34 -36.43 13.74
N PRO A 159 36.15 -37.46 14.06
CA PRO A 159 37.60 -37.32 14.12
C PRO A 159 38.16 -36.77 12.81
N GLY A 160 38.82 -35.61 12.87
CA GLY A 160 39.37 -34.90 11.70
C GLY A 160 38.42 -33.95 10.95
N GLY A 161 37.15 -33.83 11.37
CA GLY A 161 36.20 -32.85 10.82
C GLY A 161 36.20 -31.50 11.55
N GLU A 162 35.41 -30.53 11.04
CA GLU A 162 35.09 -29.31 11.81
C GLU A 162 34.30 -29.70 13.08
N ALA A 163 34.53 -28.98 14.17
CA ALA A 163 33.93 -29.29 15.46
C ALA A 163 32.50 -28.74 15.56
N VAL A 164 31.52 -29.65 15.68
CA VAL A 164 30.09 -29.33 15.81
C VAL A 164 29.86 -28.43 17.03
N ARG A 165 29.09 -27.35 16.87
CA ARG A 165 28.81 -26.40 17.97
C ARG A 165 27.35 -25.97 18.03
N VAL A 166 26.72 -26.22 19.18
CA VAL A 166 25.38 -25.73 19.51
C VAL A 166 25.44 -24.22 19.72
N LYS A 167 24.73 -23.46 18.89
CA LYS A 167 24.72 -21.98 18.96
C LYS A 167 23.69 -21.44 19.94
N LYS A 168 22.62 -22.19 20.18
CA LYS A 168 21.61 -21.94 21.20
C LYS A 168 21.03 -23.28 21.67
N SER A 169 20.77 -23.42 22.96
CA SER A 169 19.96 -24.49 23.56
C SER A 169 18.83 -23.86 24.36
N ARG A 170 17.68 -24.54 24.44
CA ARG A 170 16.57 -24.17 25.34
C ARG A 170 15.71 -25.39 25.66
N PRO A 171 15.25 -25.58 26.91
CA PRO A 171 14.17 -26.52 27.20
C PRO A 171 12.83 -25.98 26.68
N GLU A 172 11.95 -26.86 26.21
CA GLU A 172 10.54 -26.57 25.90
C GLU A 172 9.68 -27.72 26.44
N GLY A 173 9.26 -27.61 27.70
CA GLY A 173 8.58 -28.69 28.41
C GLY A 173 9.53 -29.84 28.74
N ASN A 174 9.29 -31.01 28.17
CA ASN A 174 10.09 -32.22 28.39
C ASN A 174 11.16 -32.44 27.30
N ASP A 175 11.09 -31.66 26.22
CA ASP A 175 12.02 -31.71 25.09
C ASP A 175 13.06 -30.58 25.19
N VAL A 176 14.24 -30.79 24.62
CA VAL A 176 15.27 -29.74 24.45
C VAL A 176 15.38 -29.39 22.97
N ILE A 177 15.33 -28.10 22.65
CA ILE A 177 15.53 -27.60 21.30
C ILE A 177 16.91 -26.94 21.22
N ILE A 178 17.73 -27.42 20.28
CA ILE A 178 19.03 -26.85 19.97
C ILE A 178 19.00 -26.18 18.59
N SER A 179 19.86 -25.18 18.40
CA SER A 179 20.14 -24.57 17.10
C SER A 179 21.61 -24.85 16.72
N VAL A 180 21.82 -25.55 15.61
CA VAL A 180 23.13 -25.89 15.04
C VAL A 180 23.26 -25.31 13.63
N ARG A 181 24.44 -25.35 13.00
CA ARG A 181 24.53 -24.94 11.60
C ARG A 181 23.84 -25.95 10.68
N SER A 182 23.42 -25.52 9.50
CA SER A 182 22.74 -26.38 8.51
C SER A 182 23.59 -27.59 8.09
N GLU A 183 24.92 -27.43 8.02
CA GLU A 183 25.87 -28.52 7.74
C GLU A 183 26.06 -29.51 8.92
N ASP A 184 25.84 -29.08 10.17
CA ASP A 184 26.02 -29.92 11.37
C ASP A 184 24.87 -30.94 11.56
N ILE A 185 23.70 -30.69 10.94
CA ILE A 185 22.45 -31.43 11.18
C ILE A 185 22.65 -32.95 11.09
N ALA A 186 23.23 -33.44 9.99
CA ALA A 186 23.38 -34.86 9.74
C ALA A 186 24.26 -35.56 10.80
N SER A 187 25.30 -34.86 11.26
CA SER A 187 26.21 -35.33 12.32
C SER A 187 25.51 -35.48 13.67
N VAL A 188 24.51 -34.63 13.95
CA VAL A 188 23.70 -34.64 15.18
C VAL A 188 22.55 -35.66 15.10
N ILE A 189 21.80 -35.70 13.99
CA ILE A 189 20.68 -36.65 13.82
C ILE A 189 21.16 -38.11 13.83
N ARG A 190 22.40 -38.37 13.41
CA ARG A 190 23.05 -39.68 13.55
C ARG A 190 23.12 -40.19 15.00
N LEU A 191 22.96 -39.32 16.01
CA LEU A 191 22.89 -39.69 17.43
C LEU A 191 21.47 -40.07 17.90
N ASN A 192 20.48 -40.13 17.01
CA ASN A 192 19.15 -40.64 17.33
C ASN A 192 19.22 -42.09 17.85
N ASN A 193 18.46 -42.41 18.89
CA ASN A 193 18.49 -43.65 19.68
C ASN A 193 19.79 -43.95 20.45
N TYR A 194 20.78 -43.06 20.50
CA TYR A 194 21.95 -43.26 21.37
C TYR A 194 21.59 -43.10 22.84
N GLN A 195 22.25 -43.87 23.70
CA GLN A 195 22.08 -43.78 25.15
C GLN A 195 22.90 -42.63 25.75
N PHE A 196 22.24 -41.73 26.47
CA PHE A 196 22.82 -40.64 27.26
C PHE A 196 22.39 -40.77 28.72
N ALA A 197 23.36 -40.81 29.65
CA ALA A 197 23.16 -40.93 31.09
C ALA A 197 22.12 -41.99 31.52
N GLY A 198 22.00 -43.09 30.77
CA GLY A 198 21.10 -44.22 31.03
C GLY A 198 19.83 -44.27 30.18
N ALA A 199 19.38 -43.17 29.57
CA ALA A 199 18.19 -43.11 28.71
C ALA A 199 18.55 -42.99 27.23
N ASN A 200 17.69 -43.49 26.34
CA ASN A 200 17.88 -43.33 24.89
C ASN A 200 17.32 -41.97 24.44
N LEU A 201 18.07 -41.24 23.63
CA LEU A 201 17.65 -39.96 23.07
C LEU A 201 16.86 -40.15 21.77
N SER A 202 15.74 -39.44 21.63
CA SER A 202 15.04 -39.25 20.34
C SER A 202 15.45 -37.91 19.76
N ILE A 203 15.93 -37.87 18.51
CA ILE A 203 16.49 -36.66 17.87
C ILE A 203 15.86 -36.46 16.49
N ASP A 204 15.04 -35.41 16.35
CA ASP A 204 14.29 -35.08 15.13
C ASP A 204 14.56 -33.63 14.65
N LEU A 205 14.31 -33.36 13.37
CA LEU A 205 14.23 -31.99 12.84
C LEU A 205 13.04 -31.23 13.44
N TYR A 206 13.27 -30.01 13.91
CA TYR A 206 12.21 -29.15 14.45
C TYR A 206 11.40 -28.49 13.33
N GLN A 207 10.32 -29.16 12.92
CA GLN A 207 9.41 -28.67 11.88
C GLN A 207 8.40 -27.67 12.44
N GLN A 208 8.67 -26.36 12.25
CA GLN A 208 7.67 -25.31 12.52
C GLN A 208 6.39 -25.59 11.73
N GLY A 209 5.24 -25.60 12.42
CA GLY A 209 3.92 -25.72 11.79
C GLY A 209 3.29 -27.12 11.83
N LYS A 210 4.02 -28.18 12.24
CA LYS A 210 3.34 -29.36 12.81
C LYS A 210 2.87 -29.03 14.22
N PRO A 211 1.62 -29.34 14.60
CA PRO A 211 1.26 -29.36 16.01
C PRO A 211 2.22 -30.29 16.75
N PHE A 212 2.68 -29.90 17.94
CA PHE A 212 3.26 -30.86 18.87
C PHE A 212 2.26 -32.00 19.05
N ALA A 213 2.70 -33.23 18.81
CA ALA A 213 1.92 -34.43 19.11
C ALA A 213 1.75 -34.50 20.63
N LYS A 214 0.70 -33.83 21.12
CA LYS A 214 0.24 -33.97 22.48
C LYS A 214 -0.35 -35.37 22.61
N ASP A 215 0.49 -36.30 23.05
CA ASP A 215 0.06 -37.32 24.02
C ASP A 215 -0.20 -36.62 25.38
N ARG A 216 -1.09 -35.62 25.34
CA ARG A 216 -2.09 -35.51 26.38
C ARG A 216 -3.11 -36.58 26.03
N THR A 217 -3.05 -37.69 26.77
CA THR A 217 -4.28 -38.20 27.35
C THR A 217 -4.99 -36.98 27.94
N VAL A 218 -6.05 -36.52 27.27
CA VAL A 218 -6.86 -35.42 27.78
C VAL A 218 -7.49 -35.98 29.05
N SER A 219 -7.08 -35.46 30.21
CA SER A 219 -7.67 -35.90 31.48
C SER A 219 -9.18 -35.67 31.41
N ALA A 220 -9.98 -36.54 32.05
CA ALA A 220 -11.42 -36.56 31.83
C ALA A 220 -12.06 -35.18 32.07
N GLU A 221 -11.57 -34.48 33.09
CA GLU A 221 -11.97 -33.13 33.50
C GLU A 221 -11.64 -32.09 32.40
N ALA A 222 -10.53 -32.26 31.67
CA ALA A 222 -10.14 -31.37 30.58
C ALA A 222 -10.94 -31.63 29.28
N ALA A 223 -11.47 -32.85 29.09
CA ALA A 223 -12.39 -33.17 28.01
C ALA A 223 -13.81 -32.67 28.33
N GLU A 224 -14.25 -32.85 29.57
CA GLU A 224 -15.51 -32.36 30.12
C GLU A 224 -15.59 -30.81 30.08
N VAL A 225 -14.56 -30.11 30.57
CA VAL A 225 -14.47 -28.65 30.45
C VAL A 225 -14.48 -28.21 28.98
N LYS A 226 -13.85 -28.94 28.06
CA LYS A 226 -13.93 -28.62 26.62
C LYS A 226 -15.36 -28.80 26.08
N ALA A 227 -16.06 -29.85 26.47
CA ALA A 227 -17.45 -30.09 26.06
C ALA A 227 -18.41 -29.02 26.60
N LEU A 228 -18.25 -28.64 27.87
CA LEU A 228 -19.00 -27.55 28.50
C LEU A 228 -18.78 -26.22 27.78
N LEU A 229 -17.53 -25.84 27.51
CA LEU A 229 -17.21 -24.61 26.79
C LEU A 229 -17.79 -24.61 25.36
N LEU A 230 -17.84 -25.77 24.69
CA LEU A 230 -18.49 -25.91 23.39
C LEU A 230 -20.02 -25.77 23.47
N SER A 231 -20.65 -26.30 24.52
CA SER A 231 -22.09 -26.15 24.79
C SER A 231 -22.46 -24.68 25.03
N ALA A 232 -21.71 -23.99 25.90
CA ALA A 232 -21.90 -22.56 26.16
C ALA A 232 -21.69 -21.70 24.89
N LEU A 233 -20.69 -22.04 24.06
CA LEU A 233 -20.43 -21.35 22.78
C LEU A 233 -21.53 -21.57 21.74
N SER A 234 -22.08 -22.78 21.62
CA SER A 234 -23.15 -23.07 20.65
C SER A 234 -24.49 -22.45 21.07
N ARG A 235 -24.82 -22.50 22.37
CA ARG A 235 -25.97 -21.78 22.97
C ARG A 235 -25.91 -20.26 22.76
N ARG A 236 -24.70 -19.71 22.61
CA ARG A 236 -24.41 -18.26 22.45
C ARG A 236 -24.10 -17.85 21.00
N TYR A 237 -24.33 -18.71 20.02
CA TYR A 237 -24.08 -18.40 18.61
C TYR A 237 -25.39 -18.29 17.81
N ASP A 238 -25.69 -17.08 17.32
CA ASP A 238 -26.78 -16.83 16.38
C ASP A 238 -26.27 -17.04 14.95
N GLN A 239 -26.75 -18.11 14.31
CA GLN A 239 -26.43 -18.48 12.93
C GLN A 239 -26.99 -17.50 11.87
N HIS A 240 -28.10 -16.83 12.16
CA HIS A 240 -28.75 -15.87 11.25
C HIS A 240 -28.03 -14.51 11.29
N MET A 241 -27.77 -13.97 12.49
CA MET A 241 -26.99 -12.74 12.66
C MET A 241 -25.47 -12.93 12.53
N LYS A 242 -25.00 -14.19 12.45
CA LYS A 242 -23.57 -14.56 12.40
C LYS A 242 -22.80 -13.96 13.58
N LEU A 243 -23.45 -14.02 14.75
CA LEU A 243 -23.09 -13.33 15.98
C LEU A 243 -22.70 -14.34 17.05
N LEU A 244 -21.51 -14.17 17.63
CA LEU A 244 -21.10 -14.87 18.84
C LEU A 244 -21.28 -13.94 20.04
N ASP A 245 -22.23 -14.25 20.91
CA ASP A 245 -22.55 -13.45 22.10
C ASP A 245 -21.72 -13.89 23.30
N LEU A 246 -20.58 -13.23 23.49
CA LEU A 246 -19.73 -13.38 24.66
C LEU A 246 -20.01 -12.29 25.72
N SER A 247 -21.20 -11.69 25.73
CA SER A 247 -21.63 -10.74 26.77
C SER A 247 -21.92 -11.45 28.11
N LYS A 248 -21.72 -10.74 29.23
CA LYS A 248 -22.04 -11.23 30.59
C LYS A 248 -21.48 -12.63 30.91
N LEU A 249 -20.29 -13.00 30.44
CA LEU A 249 -19.75 -14.37 30.64
C LEU A 249 -19.50 -14.71 32.12
N GLY A 250 -19.31 -13.71 32.98
CA GLY A 250 -19.21 -13.88 34.43
C GLY A 250 -20.55 -14.15 35.14
N GLU A 251 -21.68 -14.00 34.44
CA GLU A 251 -23.03 -14.26 34.94
C GLU A 251 -23.66 -15.53 34.33
N ASP A 252 -22.93 -16.25 33.46
CA ASP A 252 -23.48 -17.43 32.76
C ASP A 252 -23.60 -18.63 33.71
N PRO A 253 -24.80 -19.20 33.93
CA PRO A 253 -25.00 -20.25 34.94
C PRO A 253 -24.10 -21.48 34.77
N GLU A 254 -23.89 -21.94 33.53
CA GLU A 254 -23.05 -23.12 33.25
C GLU A 254 -21.56 -22.86 33.56
N LEU A 255 -21.09 -21.62 33.40
CA LEU A 255 -19.71 -21.22 33.70
C LEU A 255 -19.49 -20.90 35.19
N VAL A 256 -20.55 -20.52 35.90
CA VAL A 256 -20.56 -20.35 37.37
C VAL A 256 -20.59 -21.73 38.06
N GLU A 257 -21.52 -22.61 37.68
CA GLU A 257 -21.71 -23.93 38.31
C GLU A 257 -20.48 -24.84 38.14
N SER A 258 -19.75 -24.72 37.02
CA SER A 258 -18.52 -25.47 36.76
C SER A 258 -17.27 -24.98 37.52
N GLY A 259 -17.38 -23.92 38.33
CA GLY A 259 -16.26 -23.35 39.08
C GLY A 259 -15.14 -22.75 38.22
N LEU A 260 -15.35 -22.58 36.91
CA LEU A 260 -14.35 -22.00 36.00
C LEU A 260 -14.09 -20.50 36.30
N LEU A 261 -14.95 -19.88 37.11
CA LEU A 261 -14.89 -18.47 37.50
C LEU A 261 -14.32 -18.26 38.92
N ASP A 262 -14.14 -19.30 39.74
CA ASP A 262 -13.75 -19.21 41.18
C ASP A 262 -12.44 -18.47 41.49
N THR A 263 -11.58 -18.25 40.48
CA THR A 263 -10.22 -17.74 40.70
C THR A 263 -9.70 -17.01 39.47
N ASN A 264 -9.02 -15.88 39.68
CA ASN A 264 -8.37 -15.09 38.62
C ASN A 264 -7.44 -15.91 37.69
N SER A 265 -6.83 -16.99 38.21
CA SER A 265 -6.03 -17.96 37.45
C SER A 265 -6.84 -18.82 36.47
N ARG A 266 -8.11 -19.13 36.79
CA ARG A 266 -9.06 -19.82 35.89
C ARG A 266 -9.68 -18.83 34.90
N ILE A 267 -10.17 -17.67 35.39
CA ILE A 267 -10.72 -16.58 34.54
C ILE A 267 -9.72 -16.17 33.45
N SER A 268 -8.45 -15.97 33.79
CA SER A 268 -7.40 -15.60 32.82
C SER A 268 -7.07 -16.69 31.79
N LYS A 269 -7.55 -17.92 31.99
CA LYS A 269 -7.41 -19.05 31.06
C LYS A 269 -8.71 -19.35 30.30
N LEU A 270 -9.87 -18.93 30.81
CA LEU A 270 -11.19 -19.14 30.23
C LEU A 270 -11.29 -18.57 28.80
N PHE A 271 -11.02 -17.27 28.61
CA PHE A 271 -11.01 -16.67 27.26
C PHE A 271 -10.01 -17.33 26.30
N PRO A 272 -8.75 -17.57 26.71
CA PRO A 272 -7.81 -18.38 25.92
C PRO A 272 -8.27 -19.81 25.59
N ALA A 273 -9.08 -20.46 26.44
CA ALA A 273 -9.65 -21.78 26.20
C ALA A 273 -10.84 -21.70 25.22
N LEU A 274 -11.79 -20.79 25.45
CA LEU A 274 -12.91 -20.50 24.54
C LEU A 274 -12.41 -20.26 23.11
N MET A 275 -11.39 -19.41 22.94
CA MET A 275 -10.80 -19.14 21.61
C MET A 275 -10.19 -20.39 20.98
N GLY A 276 -9.53 -21.25 21.76
CA GLY A 276 -8.98 -22.52 21.28
C GLY A 276 -10.07 -23.53 20.88
N VAL A 277 -11.17 -23.61 21.63
CA VAL A 277 -12.35 -24.41 21.26
C VAL A 277 -12.96 -23.86 19.96
N CYS A 278 -13.09 -22.54 19.81
CA CYS A 278 -13.53 -21.91 18.56
C CYS A 278 -12.57 -22.17 17.39
N ASP A 279 -11.25 -22.23 17.60
CA ASP A 279 -10.27 -22.57 16.56
C ASP A 279 -10.43 -24.03 16.10
N GLU A 280 -10.74 -24.95 17.02
CA GLU A 280 -10.90 -26.39 16.75
C GLU A 280 -12.27 -26.76 16.12
N GLN A 281 -13.23 -25.83 15.97
CA GLN A 281 -14.54 -26.09 15.35
C GLN A 281 -14.61 -25.85 13.83
N PHE A 282 -13.59 -25.27 13.19
CA PHE A 282 -13.64 -24.93 11.76
C PHE A 282 -12.44 -25.48 10.98
N ASP A 283 -12.70 -26.27 9.93
CA ASP A 283 -11.65 -26.86 9.09
C ASP A 283 -10.70 -25.82 8.47
N ASN A 284 -11.18 -24.58 8.28
CA ASN A 284 -10.39 -23.50 7.68
C ASN A 284 -10.89 -22.10 8.11
N GLN A 285 -9.98 -21.13 7.97
CA GLN A 285 -10.20 -19.73 8.35
C GLN A 285 -11.28 -19.01 7.52
N LEU A 286 -11.59 -19.48 6.30
CA LEU A 286 -12.62 -18.87 5.45
C LEU A 286 -14.01 -19.20 6.00
N LYS A 287 -14.32 -20.49 6.20
CA LYS A 287 -15.53 -20.95 6.89
C LYS A 287 -15.72 -20.23 8.24
N LYS A 288 -14.64 -20.09 9.02
CA LYS A 288 -14.67 -19.38 10.31
C LYS A 288 -15.06 -17.90 10.18
N THR A 289 -14.50 -17.21 9.17
CA THR A 289 -14.81 -15.79 8.86
C THR A 289 -16.22 -15.62 8.27
N GLU A 290 -16.70 -16.62 7.53
CA GLU A 290 -18.07 -16.64 6.98
C GLU A 290 -19.13 -17.00 8.04
N ALA A 291 -18.77 -17.73 9.09
CA ALA A 291 -19.64 -18.08 10.20
C ALA A 291 -19.73 -16.96 11.25
N VAL A 292 -18.60 -16.44 11.75
CA VAL A 292 -18.57 -15.40 12.79
C VAL A 292 -18.16 -14.06 12.18
N VAL A 293 -19.16 -13.22 11.93
CA VAL A 293 -19.01 -11.86 11.37
C VAL A 293 -19.12 -10.79 12.46
N SER A 294 -19.87 -11.10 13.52
CA SER A 294 -20.20 -10.21 14.63
C SER A 294 -19.81 -10.86 15.97
N ILE A 295 -19.29 -10.08 16.93
CA ILE A 295 -19.01 -10.55 18.28
C ILE A 295 -19.41 -9.49 19.31
N SER A 296 -20.14 -9.86 20.36
CA SER A 296 -20.34 -9.00 21.54
C SER A 296 -19.47 -9.45 22.70
N LEU A 297 -18.92 -8.45 23.42
CA LEU A 297 -18.28 -8.57 24.73
C LEU A 297 -18.92 -7.59 25.73
N ALA A 298 -20.18 -7.23 25.53
CA ALA A 298 -20.86 -6.26 26.39
C ALA A 298 -20.96 -6.73 27.85
N ASN A 299 -21.03 -5.79 28.78
CA ASN A 299 -21.31 -6.06 30.20
C ASN A 299 -20.34 -7.06 30.87
N ASN A 300 -19.08 -7.14 30.43
CA ASN A 300 -18.06 -8.05 31.00
C ASN A 300 -17.15 -7.37 32.05
N ASN A 301 -17.48 -6.15 32.48
CA ASN A 301 -16.70 -5.36 33.45
C ASN A 301 -15.21 -5.19 33.07
N LEU A 302 -14.89 -5.17 31.77
CA LEU A 302 -13.52 -5.10 31.29
C LEU A 302 -12.92 -3.70 31.51
N PHE A 303 -11.89 -3.61 32.35
CA PHE A 303 -11.10 -2.39 32.54
C PHE A 303 -10.06 -2.16 31.42
N ASN A 304 -9.60 -3.24 30.80
CA ASN A 304 -8.65 -3.28 29.69
C ASN A 304 -8.80 -4.61 28.92
N LEU A 305 -8.05 -4.78 27.83
CA LEU A 305 -8.12 -5.97 26.97
C LEU A 305 -7.29 -7.19 27.44
N GLU A 306 -6.77 -7.21 28.66
CA GLU A 306 -5.77 -8.21 29.10
C GLU A 306 -6.23 -9.67 29.00
N HIS A 307 -7.46 -9.97 29.42
CA HIS A 307 -7.98 -11.34 29.40
C HIS A 307 -8.53 -11.73 28.02
N VAL A 308 -9.02 -10.76 27.24
CA VAL A 308 -9.71 -10.99 25.95
C VAL A 308 -8.82 -10.90 24.72
N PHE A 309 -7.58 -10.39 24.83
CA PHE A 309 -6.75 -9.99 23.67
C PHE A 309 -6.62 -11.04 22.54
N LYS A 310 -6.69 -12.34 22.85
CA LYS A 310 -6.63 -13.42 21.88
C LYS A 310 -7.77 -13.43 20.85
N LEU A 311 -8.89 -12.74 21.09
CA LEU A 311 -10.01 -12.61 20.15
C LEU A 311 -9.53 -12.16 18.75
N ALA A 312 -8.62 -11.17 18.70
CA ALA A 312 -8.06 -10.66 17.45
C ALA A 312 -7.31 -11.72 16.64
N LYS A 313 -6.67 -12.71 17.30
CA LYS A 313 -5.97 -13.81 16.63
C LYS A 313 -6.92 -14.91 16.17
N ALA A 314 -7.97 -15.18 16.94
CA ALA A 314 -8.98 -16.17 16.59
C ALA A 314 -9.90 -15.68 15.45
N PHE A 315 -10.30 -14.41 15.48
CA PHE A 315 -11.28 -13.82 14.56
C PHE A 315 -10.77 -12.45 13.98
N PRO A 316 -9.66 -12.43 13.21
CA PRO A 316 -9.04 -11.20 12.72
C PRO A 316 -9.88 -10.40 11.70
N ASN A 317 -10.92 -11.01 11.12
CA ASN A 317 -11.68 -10.45 10.00
C ASN A 317 -13.15 -10.12 10.34
N ILE A 318 -13.49 -9.99 11.63
CA ILE A 318 -14.86 -9.57 12.03
C ILE A 318 -15.19 -8.18 11.51
N LYS A 319 -16.49 -7.95 11.28
CA LYS A 319 -17.03 -6.67 10.83
C LYS A 319 -17.69 -5.89 11.96
N ASN A 320 -18.29 -6.57 12.92
CA ASN A 320 -19.03 -5.94 14.00
C ASN A 320 -18.44 -6.39 15.35
N LEU A 321 -18.08 -5.43 16.20
CA LEU A 321 -17.60 -5.67 17.56
C LEU A 321 -18.38 -4.79 18.55
N ASP A 322 -18.94 -5.40 19.58
CA ASP A 322 -19.63 -4.69 20.66
C ASP A 322 -18.83 -4.79 21.97
N LEU A 323 -18.47 -3.64 22.52
CA LEU A 323 -17.71 -3.45 23.75
C LEU A 323 -18.51 -2.65 24.79
N SER A 324 -19.82 -2.54 24.62
CA SER A 324 -20.68 -1.68 25.45
C SER A 324 -20.70 -2.08 26.94
N ASN A 325 -20.99 -1.13 27.81
CA ASN A 325 -21.19 -1.34 29.24
C ASN A 325 -19.98 -2.03 29.93
N ASN A 326 -18.77 -1.63 29.53
CA ASN A 326 -17.51 -2.05 30.15
C ASN A 326 -16.86 -0.88 30.90
N GLN A 327 -15.67 -1.08 31.45
CA GLN A 327 -14.99 -0.14 32.34
C GLN A 327 -13.76 0.50 31.70
N PHE A 328 -13.75 0.64 30.37
CA PHE A 328 -12.66 1.29 29.64
C PHE A 328 -12.63 2.80 29.96
N LYS A 329 -11.52 3.28 30.55
CA LYS A 329 -11.38 4.68 31.01
C LYS A 329 -10.66 5.61 30.02
N ASN A 330 -9.87 5.07 29.11
CA ASN A 330 -9.07 5.82 28.14
C ASN A 330 -8.68 4.92 26.95
N ILE A 331 -8.24 5.53 25.84
CA ILE A 331 -7.88 4.79 24.61
C ILE A 331 -6.75 3.75 24.83
N HIS A 332 -5.88 3.95 25.83
CA HIS A 332 -4.79 3.02 26.14
C HIS A 332 -5.29 1.69 26.71
N ALA A 333 -6.48 1.65 27.32
CA ALA A 333 -7.12 0.39 27.71
C ALA A 333 -7.37 -0.55 26.52
N LEU A 334 -7.49 0.01 25.31
CA LEU A 334 -7.67 -0.70 24.04
C LEU A 334 -6.37 -0.93 23.25
N GLU A 335 -5.19 -0.62 23.80
CA GLU A 335 -3.92 -0.67 23.05
C GLU A 335 -3.55 -2.08 22.55
N LYS A 336 -3.98 -3.16 23.24
CA LYS A 336 -3.74 -4.54 22.81
C LYS A 336 -4.47 -4.93 21.51
N TRP A 337 -5.42 -4.12 21.01
CA TRP A 337 -6.07 -4.28 19.70
C TRP A 337 -5.83 -3.09 18.75
N ARG A 338 -4.74 -2.35 18.96
CA ARG A 338 -4.30 -1.31 18.03
C ARG A 338 -3.92 -1.93 16.67
N PHE A 339 -4.60 -1.50 15.61
CA PHE A 339 -4.46 -2.01 14.23
C PHE A 339 -4.84 -3.48 14.02
N GLU A 340 -5.46 -4.13 15.02
CA GLU A 340 -6.18 -5.40 14.83
C GLU A 340 -7.52 -5.16 14.12
N PHE A 341 -8.21 -6.22 13.71
CA PHE A 341 -9.52 -6.17 13.03
C PHE A 341 -9.57 -5.22 11.79
N PRO A 342 -8.71 -5.40 10.76
CA PRO A 342 -8.69 -4.56 9.56
C PRO A 342 -9.98 -4.56 8.71
N GLN A 343 -10.95 -5.44 9.02
CA GLN A 343 -12.27 -5.50 8.38
C GLN A 343 -13.39 -4.89 9.23
N LEU A 344 -13.10 -4.31 10.41
CA LEU A 344 -14.11 -3.77 11.31
C LEU A 344 -14.88 -2.61 10.66
N GLU A 345 -16.19 -2.76 10.51
CA GLU A 345 -17.12 -1.78 9.91
C GLU A 345 -18.04 -1.13 10.96
N HIS A 346 -18.37 -1.85 12.04
CA HIS A 346 -19.17 -1.38 13.17
C HIS A 346 -18.48 -1.65 14.51
N LEU A 347 -18.45 -0.64 15.37
CA LEU A 347 -17.98 -0.72 16.75
C LEU A 347 -19.02 -0.11 17.69
N VAL A 348 -19.43 -0.83 18.73
CA VAL A 348 -20.29 -0.30 19.81
C VAL A 348 -19.42 -0.09 21.06
N VAL A 349 -19.48 1.10 21.65
CA VAL A 349 -18.68 1.48 22.84
C VAL A 349 -19.51 2.22 23.90
N SER A 350 -20.83 2.31 23.72
CA SER A 350 -21.78 2.91 24.66
C SER A 350 -21.64 2.38 26.09
N GLY A 351 -21.99 3.19 27.09
CA GLY A 351 -21.88 2.84 28.51
C GLY A 351 -20.44 2.72 29.03
N ASN A 352 -19.42 3.27 28.34
CA ASN A 352 -18.02 3.22 28.80
C ASN A 352 -17.51 4.61 29.25
N PRO A 353 -16.77 4.71 30.38
CA PRO A 353 -16.23 5.99 30.85
C PRO A 353 -15.37 6.78 29.83
N ILE A 354 -14.72 6.07 28.90
CA ILE A 354 -13.94 6.62 27.79
C ILE A 354 -14.69 7.64 26.92
N GLU A 355 -16.01 7.50 26.76
CA GLU A 355 -16.83 8.37 25.90
C GLU A 355 -16.82 9.83 26.35
N ASN A 356 -16.74 10.05 27.67
CA ASN A 356 -16.78 11.38 28.29
C ASN A 356 -15.39 11.89 28.70
N GLY A 357 -14.38 11.00 28.79
CA GLY A 357 -13.07 11.32 29.34
C GLY A 357 -12.01 11.81 28.35
N ASP A 358 -12.17 11.53 27.04
CA ASP A 358 -11.10 11.74 26.05
C ASP A 358 -11.63 12.34 24.73
N PRO A 359 -11.48 13.64 24.47
CA PRO A 359 -11.86 14.28 23.21
C PRO A 359 -11.15 13.71 21.96
N SER A 360 -10.00 13.05 22.14
CA SER A 360 -9.22 12.42 21.05
C SER A 360 -9.60 10.95 20.79
N PHE A 361 -10.51 10.38 21.59
CA PHE A 361 -10.99 9.01 21.47
C PHE A 361 -11.49 8.68 20.06
N MET A 362 -12.36 9.54 19.50
CA MET A 362 -12.96 9.31 18.18
C MET A 362 -11.93 9.29 17.05
N SER A 363 -11.01 10.27 17.00
CA SER A 363 -9.92 10.29 16.01
C SER A 363 -9.01 9.07 16.18
N SER A 364 -8.68 8.72 17.42
CA SER A 364 -7.85 7.56 17.73
C SER A 364 -8.48 6.24 17.28
N LEU A 365 -9.81 6.09 17.33
CA LEU A 365 -10.51 4.94 16.76
C LEU A 365 -10.52 4.96 15.21
N MET A 366 -10.76 6.13 14.61
CA MET A 366 -10.79 6.28 13.15
C MET A 366 -9.45 5.98 12.48
N ASP A 367 -8.33 6.26 13.17
CA ASP A 367 -6.96 5.93 12.75
C ASP A 367 -6.61 4.45 13.00
N ARG A 368 -7.16 3.84 14.06
CA ARG A 368 -6.92 2.41 14.41
C ARG A 368 -7.66 1.45 13.49
N TYR A 369 -8.85 1.81 13.02
CA TYR A 369 -9.76 0.92 12.28
C TYR A 369 -10.12 1.50 10.89
N PRO A 370 -9.30 1.25 9.85
CA PRO A 370 -9.45 1.86 8.52
C PRO A 370 -10.77 1.59 7.79
N LYS A 371 -11.57 0.60 8.20
CA LYS A 371 -12.89 0.32 7.59
C LYS A 371 -14.11 0.73 8.44
N LEU A 372 -13.88 1.32 9.62
CA LEU A 372 -14.95 1.70 10.54
C LEU A 372 -15.90 2.73 9.89
N ARG A 373 -17.18 2.40 9.83
CA ARG A 373 -18.27 3.20 9.22
C ARG A 373 -19.26 3.69 10.27
N LYS A 374 -19.64 2.79 11.19
CA LYS A 374 -20.56 3.06 12.30
C LYS A 374 -19.82 3.01 13.62
N LEU A 375 -20.11 3.97 14.50
CA LEU A 375 -19.65 3.98 15.90
C LEU A 375 -20.84 4.33 16.78
N GLU A 376 -21.29 3.38 17.61
CA GLU A 376 -22.42 3.57 18.52
C GLU A 376 -21.94 3.96 19.92
N THR A 377 -22.42 5.11 20.38
CA THR A 377 -22.16 5.74 21.68
C THR A 377 -23.47 5.91 22.46
N THR A 378 -23.37 6.21 23.75
CA THR A 378 -24.50 6.44 24.66
C THR A 378 -25.46 7.52 24.08
N PRO A 379 -26.79 7.32 24.10
CA PRO A 379 -27.75 8.27 23.55
C PRO A 379 -27.61 9.67 24.15
N GLY A 380 -27.35 10.66 23.30
CA GLY A 380 -27.06 12.04 23.69
C GLY A 380 -25.91 12.65 22.89
N LEU A 381 -24.93 11.84 22.49
CA LEU A 381 -24.12 12.14 21.30
C LEU A 381 -24.91 11.69 20.06
N PRO A 382 -24.91 12.48 18.96
CA PRO A 382 -25.41 11.97 17.68
C PRO A 382 -24.54 10.81 17.22
N THR A 383 -25.15 9.77 16.65
CA THR A 383 -24.48 8.70 15.93
C THR A 383 -23.69 9.31 14.77
N LYS A 384 -22.39 9.52 14.99
CA LYS A 384 -21.51 10.15 14.00
C LYS A 384 -21.13 9.11 12.96
N ASP A 385 -21.87 9.09 11.85
CA ASP A 385 -21.46 8.40 10.63
C ASP A 385 -20.02 8.79 10.29
N VAL A 386 -19.11 7.82 10.43
CA VAL A 386 -17.65 8.06 10.42
C VAL A 386 -17.18 8.63 9.06
N GLN A 387 -17.98 8.40 8.02
CA GLN A 387 -17.79 8.94 6.68
C GLN A 387 -17.68 10.47 6.65
N VAL A 388 -18.47 11.20 7.46
CA VAL A 388 -18.54 12.67 7.42
C VAL A 388 -17.23 13.34 7.87
N ARG A 389 -16.37 12.64 8.63
CA ARG A 389 -15.07 13.17 9.08
C ARG A 389 -13.86 12.65 8.31
N ARG A 390 -14.02 11.66 7.43
CA ARG A 390 -12.94 11.19 6.55
C ARG A 390 -12.87 12.04 5.28
N ASN A 391 -12.15 13.15 5.38
CA ASN A 391 -11.57 13.95 4.27
C ASN A 391 -12.37 13.90 2.94
N PRO A 392 -13.23 14.91 2.62
CA PRO A 392 -14.01 14.93 1.38
C PRO A 392 -13.17 14.97 0.09
N ARG A 393 -11.83 15.05 0.19
CA ARG A 393 -10.88 15.02 -0.92
C ARG A 393 -10.61 13.62 -1.50
N ILE A 394 -11.13 12.54 -0.91
CA ILE A 394 -10.90 11.15 -1.38
C ILE A 394 -12.21 10.41 -1.73
N ASN A 395 -13.30 11.16 -1.97
CA ASN A 395 -14.54 10.64 -2.58
C ASN A 395 -14.67 11.02 -4.07
N MET A 396 -13.57 11.41 -4.72
CA MET A 396 -13.51 11.41 -6.18
C MET A 396 -13.48 9.96 -6.65
N SER A 397 -14.56 9.52 -7.33
CA SER A 397 -14.51 8.29 -8.11
C SER A 397 -13.37 8.40 -9.12
N VAL A 398 -12.63 7.30 -9.35
CA VAL A 398 -11.53 7.33 -10.31
C VAL A 398 -12.08 7.67 -11.69
N ALA A 399 -11.56 8.76 -12.27
CA ALA A 399 -11.96 9.19 -13.60
C ALA A 399 -11.46 8.20 -14.66
N PRO A 400 -12.17 8.00 -15.78
CA PRO A 400 -11.59 7.36 -16.95
C PRO A 400 -10.39 8.19 -17.46
N PRO A 401 -9.36 7.58 -18.07
CA PRO A 401 -8.20 8.31 -18.59
C PRO A 401 -8.61 9.39 -19.60
N ASP A 402 -8.05 10.59 -19.45
CA ASP A 402 -8.30 11.72 -20.36
C ASP A 402 -7.32 11.65 -21.55
N PHE A 403 -7.85 11.42 -22.75
CA PHE A 403 -7.06 11.20 -23.96
C PHE A 403 -7.46 12.18 -25.06
N ARG A 404 -6.73 13.30 -25.13
CA ARG A 404 -6.95 14.42 -26.06
C ARG A 404 -5.91 14.37 -27.17
N ASP A 405 -6.32 13.84 -28.31
CA ASP A 405 -5.47 13.55 -29.47
C ASP A 405 -6.31 13.67 -30.76
N ASP A 406 -6.74 14.89 -31.08
CA ASP A 406 -7.70 15.17 -32.16
C ASP A 406 -7.24 14.73 -33.57
N ALA A 407 -5.96 14.35 -33.70
CA ALA A 407 -5.32 13.90 -34.94
C ALA A 407 -4.82 12.44 -34.88
N ASP A 408 -5.17 11.66 -33.85
CA ASP A 408 -4.72 10.27 -33.63
C ASP A 408 -3.16 10.11 -33.57
N ILE A 409 -2.41 11.18 -33.32
CA ILE A 409 -0.94 11.20 -33.38
C ILE A 409 -0.33 10.40 -32.24
N SER A 410 -0.74 10.69 -31.00
CA SER A 410 -0.27 9.96 -29.82
C SER A 410 -0.71 8.51 -29.85
N LYS A 411 -1.95 8.24 -30.26
CA LYS A 411 -2.51 6.89 -30.43
C LYS A 411 -1.70 6.04 -31.40
N ASN A 412 -1.41 6.55 -32.61
CA ASN A 412 -0.59 5.86 -33.60
C ASN A 412 0.84 5.64 -33.09
N PHE A 413 1.43 6.64 -32.42
CA PHE A 413 2.73 6.51 -31.77
C PHE A 413 2.71 5.40 -30.72
N ILE A 414 1.77 5.39 -29.78
CA ILE A 414 1.67 4.41 -28.67
C ILE A 414 1.52 2.97 -29.17
N ILE A 415 0.66 2.75 -30.17
CA ILE A 415 0.41 1.43 -30.78
C ILE A 415 1.69 0.86 -31.42
N GLN A 416 2.54 1.70 -32.00
CA GLN A 416 3.85 1.27 -32.51
C GLN A 416 4.91 1.17 -31.40
N PHE A 417 4.87 2.08 -30.43
CA PHE A 417 5.95 2.32 -29.48
C PHE A 417 6.20 1.14 -28.54
N PHE A 418 5.18 0.62 -27.85
CA PHE A 418 5.40 -0.45 -26.88
C PHE A 418 5.81 -1.78 -27.54
N PRO A 419 5.15 -2.27 -28.62
CA PRO A 419 5.59 -3.47 -29.34
C PRO A 419 7.01 -3.34 -29.92
N ALA A 420 7.38 -2.16 -30.45
CA ALA A 420 8.75 -1.92 -30.93
C ALA A 420 9.77 -1.75 -29.79
N PHE A 421 9.37 -1.26 -28.61
CA PHE A 421 10.25 -1.17 -27.44
C PHE A 421 10.57 -2.54 -26.84
N ASP A 422 9.70 -3.52 -27.06
CA ASP A 422 9.89 -4.92 -26.66
C ASP A 422 10.69 -5.72 -27.70
N THR A 423 10.42 -5.50 -29.00
CA THR A 423 11.01 -6.29 -30.10
C THR A 423 12.26 -5.69 -30.74
N ASN A 424 12.28 -4.37 -31.00
CA ASN A 424 13.40 -3.70 -31.67
C ASN A 424 13.51 -2.21 -31.30
N ARG A 425 14.08 -1.96 -30.12
CA ARG A 425 14.37 -0.61 -29.58
C ARG A 425 15.18 0.29 -30.53
N GLN A 426 15.93 -0.28 -31.48
CA GLN A 426 16.79 0.48 -32.40
C GLN A 426 15.98 1.21 -33.47
N LEU A 427 14.83 0.65 -33.90
CA LEU A 427 13.92 1.32 -34.84
C LEU A 427 13.38 2.61 -34.23
N LEU A 428 12.84 2.54 -33.01
CA LEU A 428 12.32 3.71 -32.29
C LEU A 428 13.36 4.83 -32.16
N LEU A 429 14.61 4.48 -31.83
CA LEU A 429 15.69 5.45 -31.68
C LEU A 429 16.05 6.14 -32.99
N ASN A 430 15.99 5.42 -34.12
CA ASN A 430 16.28 5.98 -35.43
C ASN A 430 15.11 6.84 -35.94
N GLU A 431 13.87 6.41 -35.68
CA GLU A 431 12.63 7.04 -36.18
C GLU A 431 12.25 8.29 -35.38
N TYR A 432 12.21 8.21 -34.04
CA TYR A 432 11.57 9.21 -33.19
C TYR A 432 12.52 10.02 -32.30
N TYR A 433 13.79 9.62 -32.13
CA TYR A 433 14.74 10.26 -31.20
C TYR A 433 15.84 10.99 -31.97
N ASP A 434 16.14 12.24 -31.60
CA ASP A 434 17.17 13.06 -32.24
C ASP A 434 18.39 13.31 -31.31
N ASN A 435 19.26 14.24 -31.68
CA ASN A 435 20.44 14.61 -30.88
C ASN A 435 20.12 15.51 -29.67
N ASP A 436 18.90 16.04 -29.59
CA ASP A 436 18.43 16.92 -28.52
C ASP A 436 17.45 16.24 -27.55
N THR A 437 16.82 15.14 -27.95
CA THR A 437 15.96 14.31 -27.09
C THR A 437 16.62 14.01 -25.74
N LEU A 438 15.86 14.18 -24.67
CA LEU A 438 16.27 13.84 -23.31
C LEU A 438 15.60 12.55 -22.84
N PHE A 439 16.39 11.61 -22.31
CA PHE A 439 15.90 10.42 -21.62
C PHE A 439 16.43 10.37 -20.19
N SER A 440 15.58 9.99 -19.23
CA SER A 440 16.07 9.47 -17.95
C SER A 440 15.10 8.48 -17.31
N MET A 441 15.68 7.52 -16.60
CA MET A 441 14.94 6.46 -15.91
C MET A 441 15.05 6.61 -14.39
N THR A 442 14.01 6.24 -13.64
CA THR A 442 14.00 6.19 -12.17
C THR A 442 13.58 4.81 -11.68
N ALA A 443 14.42 4.18 -10.86
CA ALA A 443 14.02 3.02 -10.08
C ALA A 443 13.34 3.49 -8.77
N ASN A 444 12.07 3.13 -8.57
CA ASN A 444 11.33 3.41 -7.33
C ASN A 444 11.25 2.15 -6.46
N THR A 445 12.10 2.09 -5.43
CA THR A 445 12.12 0.98 -4.46
C THR A 445 11.09 1.10 -3.33
N GLN A 446 10.34 2.20 -3.28
CA GLN A 446 9.40 2.55 -2.20
C GLN A 446 7.93 2.46 -2.64
N SER A 447 7.64 1.97 -3.85
CA SER A 447 6.28 1.80 -4.32
C SER A 447 5.50 0.80 -3.45
N PRO A 448 4.20 1.04 -3.19
CA PRO A 448 3.29 -0.01 -2.76
C PRO A 448 3.39 -1.23 -3.69
N ARG A 449 3.07 -2.39 -3.14
CA ARG A 449 3.06 -3.68 -3.85
C ARG A 449 1.68 -4.28 -3.76
N GLU A 450 1.31 -5.06 -4.76
CA GLU A 450 0.14 -5.92 -4.70
C GLU A 450 0.26 -6.84 -3.46
N GLN A 451 -0.78 -6.91 -2.63
CA GLN A 451 -0.73 -7.67 -1.36
C GLN A 451 -0.91 -9.18 -1.55
N THR A 452 -1.34 -9.60 -2.74
CA THR A 452 -1.71 -10.97 -3.10
C THR A 452 -0.58 -11.77 -3.77
N THR A 453 0.48 -11.12 -4.28
CA THR A 453 1.59 -11.83 -4.94
C THR A 453 2.50 -12.53 -3.93
N THR A 454 2.60 -13.85 -4.07
CA THR A 454 3.58 -14.70 -3.35
C THR A 454 4.98 -14.67 -3.98
N THR A 455 5.22 -13.83 -4.97
CA THR A 455 6.50 -13.75 -5.66
C THR A 455 7.62 -13.22 -4.74
N PRO A 456 8.87 -13.68 -4.92
CA PRO A 456 10.01 -13.16 -4.16
C PRO A 456 10.17 -11.65 -4.30
N HIS A 457 10.90 -11.02 -3.37
CA HIS A 457 11.20 -9.59 -3.42
C HIS A 457 12.03 -9.23 -4.67
N ALA A 458 11.31 -8.90 -5.74
CA ALA A 458 11.78 -8.55 -7.07
C ALA A 458 12.76 -7.37 -7.05
N SER A 459 14.07 -7.65 -6.94
CA SER A 459 15.07 -6.58 -6.80
C SER A 459 15.14 -5.68 -8.03
N LEU A 460 15.44 -4.39 -7.82
CA LEU A 460 15.54 -3.39 -8.88
C LEU A 460 16.99 -3.06 -9.26
N ASP A 461 17.99 -3.81 -8.77
CA ASP A 461 19.43 -3.51 -8.89
C ASP A 461 19.89 -3.19 -10.33
N GLN A 462 19.38 -3.92 -11.31
CA GLN A 462 19.60 -3.68 -12.75
C GLN A 462 19.17 -2.29 -13.21
N TYR A 463 18.05 -1.77 -12.67
CA TYR A 463 17.55 -0.42 -12.93
C TYR A 463 18.19 0.63 -12.03
N ILE A 464 18.60 0.28 -10.80
CA ILE A 464 19.25 1.20 -9.85
C ILE A 464 20.54 1.78 -10.45
N LYS A 465 21.35 0.95 -11.13
CA LYS A 465 22.59 1.40 -11.81
C LYS A 465 22.40 2.54 -12.81
N SER A 466 21.23 2.64 -13.44
CA SER A 466 20.89 3.69 -14.42
C SER A 466 19.80 4.65 -13.92
N SER A 467 19.47 4.60 -12.63
CA SER A 467 18.43 5.43 -11.99
C SER A 467 18.87 6.89 -11.84
N ARG A 468 17.91 7.81 -11.96
CA ARG A 468 18.04 9.26 -11.76
C ARG A 468 17.09 9.79 -10.68
N ASN A 469 16.84 8.99 -9.63
CA ASN A 469 16.00 9.40 -8.52
C ASN A 469 16.65 10.56 -7.72
N LEU A 470 16.20 11.79 -7.94
CA LEU A 470 16.78 12.99 -7.33
C LEU A 470 16.58 13.07 -5.80
N LEU A 471 15.63 12.33 -5.25
CA LEU A 471 15.39 12.20 -3.80
C LEU A 471 16.33 11.18 -3.12
N LYS A 472 17.15 10.46 -3.88
CA LYS A 472 18.14 9.50 -3.38
C LYS A 472 19.57 9.87 -3.79
N ILE A 473 19.76 10.27 -5.04
CA ILE A 473 21.06 10.71 -5.55
C ILE A 473 21.25 12.18 -5.17
N ASN A 474 22.18 12.46 -4.26
CA ASN A 474 22.45 13.83 -3.78
C ASN A 474 23.55 14.57 -4.58
N HIS A 475 24.48 13.84 -5.21
CA HIS A 475 25.62 14.42 -5.92
C HIS A 475 25.23 14.96 -7.30
N THR A 476 25.44 16.25 -7.55
CA THR A 476 25.07 16.94 -8.80
C THR A 476 25.69 16.29 -10.05
N ARG A 477 26.96 15.87 -9.99
CA ARG A 477 27.64 15.19 -11.11
C ARG A 477 26.93 13.88 -11.49
N ALA A 478 26.47 13.09 -10.52
CA ALA A 478 25.68 11.90 -10.77
C ALA A 478 24.29 12.23 -11.34
N ARG A 479 23.59 13.25 -10.79
CA ARG A 479 22.29 13.73 -11.31
C ARG A 479 22.35 14.19 -12.78
N MET A 480 23.50 14.72 -13.21
CA MET A 480 23.78 15.10 -14.60
C MET A 480 24.17 13.88 -15.45
N ASN A 481 25.09 13.03 -14.98
CA ASN A 481 25.55 11.85 -15.74
C ASN A 481 24.45 10.82 -16.01
N ARG A 482 23.42 10.75 -15.16
CA ARG A 482 22.25 9.86 -15.34
C ARG A 482 21.15 10.45 -16.26
N LEU A 483 21.38 11.61 -16.89
CA LEU A 483 20.54 12.14 -17.96
C LEU A 483 21.17 11.82 -19.33
N ALA A 484 20.51 10.98 -20.12
CA ALA A 484 20.94 10.68 -21.48
C ALA A 484 20.38 11.74 -22.43
N LYS A 485 21.24 12.62 -22.96
CA LYS A 485 20.91 13.52 -24.08
C LYS A 485 21.39 12.92 -25.41
N GLY A 486 20.51 12.87 -26.38
CA GLY A 486 20.80 12.50 -27.77
C GLY A 486 20.85 10.99 -28.03
N ARG A 487 20.32 10.60 -29.19
CA ARG A 487 20.12 9.21 -29.66
C ARG A 487 21.15 8.19 -29.15
N GLU A 488 22.45 8.43 -29.35
CA GLU A 488 23.48 7.43 -29.01
C GLU A 488 23.68 7.20 -27.50
N LYS A 489 23.48 8.22 -26.65
CA LYS A 489 23.49 8.01 -25.19
C LYS A 489 22.23 7.26 -24.73
N ILE A 490 21.12 7.49 -25.39
CA ILE A 490 19.86 6.78 -25.13
C ILE A 490 19.99 5.33 -25.59
N ARG A 491 20.58 5.07 -26.77
CA ARG A 491 20.95 3.74 -27.28
C ARG A 491 21.81 2.97 -26.29
N ALA A 492 22.90 3.58 -25.81
CA ALA A 492 23.78 2.97 -24.83
C ALA A 492 23.06 2.61 -23.53
N LEU A 493 22.17 3.47 -23.02
CA LEU A 493 21.39 3.20 -21.81
C LEU A 493 20.34 2.11 -22.05
N TRP A 494 19.56 2.19 -23.12
CA TRP A 494 18.51 1.20 -23.47
C TRP A 494 19.07 -0.21 -23.72
N ASN A 495 20.33 -0.33 -24.16
CA ASN A 495 21.06 -1.59 -24.26
C ASN A 495 21.47 -2.18 -22.89
N THR A 496 21.40 -1.41 -21.80
CA THR A 496 21.60 -1.92 -20.42
C THR A 496 20.29 -2.32 -19.73
N LEU A 497 19.14 -2.06 -20.35
CA LEU A 497 17.84 -2.42 -19.80
C LEU A 497 17.44 -3.82 -20.29
N PRO A 498 16.98 -4.73 -19.39
CA PRO A 498 16.49 -6.06 -19.77
C PRO A 498 15.44 -5.99 -20.89
N ALA A 499 15.27 -7.06 -21.68
CA ALA A 499 14.13 -7.09 -22.60
C ALA A 499 12.81 -7.14 -21.81
N THR A 500 11.76 -6.67 -22.48
CA THR A 500 10.45 -6.43 -21.87
C THR A 500 9.36 -7.04 -22.74
N ARG A 501 8.22 -7.36 -22.13
CA ARG A 501 6.98 -7.72 -22.81
C ARG A 501 5.81 -7.07 -22.07
N HIS A 502 5.23 -6.04 -22.66
CA HIS A 502 4.02 -5.39 -22.17
C HIS A 502 2.77 -6.23 -22.52
N PRO A 503 1.62 -6.05 -21.83
CA PRO A 503 0.34 -6.58 -22.26
C PRO A 503 -0.08 -5.99 -23.60
N ASP A 504 -0.86 -6.72 -24.39
CA ASP A 504 -1.36 -6.17 -25.66
C ASP A 504 -2.42 -5.08 -25.40
N LEU A 505 -2.27 -3.94 -26.08
CA LEU A 505 -3.13 -2.75 -25.92
C LEU A 505 -4.58 -2.98 -26.37
N THR A 506 -4.86 -4.04 -27.12
CA THR A 506 -6.18 -4.37 -27.68
C THR A 506 -6.85 -5.50 -26.91
N SER A 507 -6.11 -6.50 -26.44
CA SER A 507 -6.67 -7.67 -25.73
C SER A 507 -6.56 -7.64 -24.21
N GLU A 508 -5.70 -6.79 -23.64
CA GLU A 508 -5.54 -6.60 -22.18
C GLU A 508 -5.61 -5.10 -21.77
N PRO A 509 -6.57 -4.28 -22.30
CA PRO A 509 -6.59 -2.83 -22.13
C PRO A 509 -6.78 -2.38 -20.67
N GLU A 510 -7.42 -3.18 -19.82
CA GLU A 510 -7.65 -2.86 -18.40
C GLU A 510 -6.35 -2.67 -17.61
N LYS A 511 -5.24 -3.25 -18.08
CA LYS A 511 -3.92 -3.14 -17.47
C LYS A 511 -3.19 -1.83 -17.77
N TRP A 512 -3.81 -0.96 -18.56
CA TRP A 512 -3.25 0.30 -19.02
C TRP A 512 -4.11 1.47 -18.55
N CYS A 513 -3.46 2.48 -17.98
CA CYS A 513 -4.03 3.82 -17.85
C CYS A 513 -3.15 4.76 -18.66
N ILE A 514 -3.69 5.30 -19.75
CA ILE A 514 -2.96 6.14 -20.70
C ILE A 514 -3.72 7.45 -20.89
N GLU A 515 -3.06 8.55 -20.54
CA GLU A 515 -3.55 9.90 -20.72
C GLU A 515 -2.77 10.60 -21.84
N CYS A 516 -3.45 11.50 -22.56
CA CYS A 516 -2.83 12.35 -23.57
C CYS A 516 -3.38 13.77 -23.46
N HIS A 517 -2.48 14.76 -23.40
CA HIS A 517 -2.84 16.17 -23.31
C HIS A 517 -2.01 17.02 -24.28
N SER A 518 -2.59 18.11 -24.77
CA SER A 518 -1.86 19.10 -25.57
C SER A 518 -0.83 19.85 -24.71
N ASN A 519 0.42 19.89 -25.16
CA ASN A 519 1.49 20.68 -24.56
C ASN A 519 1.76 21.90 -25.46
N VAL A 520 1.51 23.11 -24.96
CA VAL A 520 1.54 24.36 -25.74
C VAL A 520 2.96 24.91 -25.91
N ALA A 521 3.94 24.43 -25.14
CA ALA A 521 5.29 24.99 -25.07
C ALA A 521 6.39 23.91 -25.18
N VAL A 522 6.33 23.07 -26.22
CA VAL A 522 7.37 22.07 -26.48
C VAL A 522 8.60 22.76 -27.10
N PRO A 523 9.83 22.59 -26.56
CA PRO A 523 11.03 23.23 -27.11
C PRO A 523 11.36 22.81 -28.54
N ASP A 524 11.53 23.80 -29.41
CA ASP A 524 11.90 23.64 -30.82
C ASP A 524 13.17 24.46 -31.17
N LYS A 525 13.79 24.13 -32.30
CA LYS A 525 15.07 24.67 -32.76
C LYS A 525 14.91 25.91 -33.65
N ILE A 526 13.69 26.19 -34.11
CA ILE A 526 13.34 27.33 -34.99
C ILE A 526 12.48 28.33 -34.20
N ILE A 527 11.48 27.85 -33.46
CA ILE A 527 10.52 28.69 -32.74
C ILE A 527 10.89 28.78 -31.25
N SER A 528 11.55 29.87 -30.85
CA SER A 528 11.98 30.10 -29.46
C SER A 528 10.82 30.30 -28.45
N ALA A 529 9.58 30.47 -28.92
CA ALA A 529 8.39 30.47 -28.07
C ALA A 529 7.90 29.04 -27.71
N GLY A 530 8.51 28.01 -28.30
CA GLY A 530 7.98 26.65 -28.32
C GLY A 530 6.90 26.46 -29.39
N VAL A 531 6.48 25.22 -29.56
CA VAL A 531 5.40 24.82 -30.49
C VAL A 531 4.42 23.91 -29.77
N GLY A 532 3.21 23.80 -30.31
CA GLY A 532 2.26 22.76 -29.92
C GLY A 532 2.85 21.36 -30.12
N GLY A 533 2.66 20.51 -29.12
CA GLY A 533 2.96 19.09 -29.14
C GLY A 533 2.03 18.34 -28.18
N LEU A 534 2.38 17.11 -27.83
CA LEU A 534 1.54 16.23 -27.00
C LEU A 534 2.35 15.68 -25.84
N ILE A 535 1.75 15.61 -24.64
CA ILE A 535 2.31 14.88 -23.50
C ILE A 535 1.46 13.65 -23.23
N ILE A 536 2.09 12.49 -23.38
CA ILE A 536 1.54 11.17 -23.09
C ILE A 536 2.03 10.76 -21.72
N THR A 537 1.13 10.29 -20.86
CA THR A 537 1.49 9.59 -19.61
C THR A 537 0.86 8.21 -19.62
N ALA A 538 1.68 7.17 -19.55
CA ALA A 538 1.26 5.77 -19.59
C ALA A 538 1.67 5.04 -18.31
N HIS A 539 0.69 4.49 -17.61
CA HIS A 539 0.83 3.61 -16.46
C HIS A 539 0.42 2.19 -16.85
N GLY A 540 1.16 1.18 -16.38
CA GLY A 540 0.80 -0.22 -16.64
C GLY A 540 1.75 -1.25 -16.06
N GLU A 541 1.66 -2.49 -16.55
CA GLU A 541 2.57 -3.60 -16.22
C GLU A 541 3.49 -3.98 -17.40
N PHE A 542 4.62 -4.62 -17.10
CA PHE A 542 5.41 -5.37 -18.09
C PHE A 542 6.01 -6.62 -17.45
N MET A 543 6.28 -7.64 -18.27
CA MET A 543 7.03 -8.83 -17.91
C MET A 543 8.49 -8.70 -18.39
N GLN A 544 9.42 -9.25 -17.63
CA GLN A 544 10.84 -9.36 -17.96
C GLN A 544 11.21 -10.76 -18.46
N GLU A 545 12.40 -10.93 -19.07
CA GLU A 545 12.92 -12.22 -19.56
C GLU A 545 13.05 -13.30 -18.47
N ASP A 546 13.29 -12.90 -17.21
CA ASP A 546 13.30 -13.77 -16.03
C ASP A 546 11.89 -14.14 -15.52
N GLY A 547 10.84 -13.81 -16.29
CA GLY A 547 9.43 -13.97 -15.94
C GLY A 547 8.93 -12.95 -14.91
N MET A 548 9.77 -12.03 -14.45
CA MET A 548 9.44 -11.14 -13.35
C MET A 548 8.51 -10.01 -13.80
N LYS A 549 7.34 -9.92 -13.18
CA LYS A 549 6.38 -8.86 -13.48
C LYS A 549 6.74 -7.56 -12.76
N ARG A 550 6.59 -6.42 -13.44
CA ARG A 550 6.84 -5.05 -12.96
C ARG A 550 5.65 -4.16 -13.25
N SER A 551 5.57 -3.05 -12.55
CA SER A 551 4.74 -1.91 -12.97
C SER A 551 5.63 -0.73 -13.34
N PHE A 552 5.13 0.15 -14.20
CA PHE A 552 5.86 1.32 -14.68
C PHE A 552 4.94 2.53 -14.84
N ASP A 553 5.58 3.70 -14.91
CA ASP A 553 4.95 4.99 -15.19
C ASP A 553 5.88 5.73 -16.18
N ARG A 554 5.42 5.97 -17.42
CA ARG A 554 6.25 6.58 -18.48
C ARG A 554 5.60 7.83 -19.05
N THR A 555 6.32 8.94 -19.04
CA THR A 555 5.87 10.22 -19.60
C THR A 555 6.71 10.56 -20.83
N ILE A 556 6.05 10.70 -21.98
CA ILE A 556 6.67 11.00 -23.26
C ILE A 556 6.11 12.32 -23.78
N VAL A 557 6.98 13.27 -24.09
CA VAL A 557 6.64 14.55 -24.72
C VAL A 557 7.00 14.47 -26.20
N LEU A 558 5.98 14.48 -27.04
CA LEU A 558 6.08 14.59 -28.50
C LEU A 558 6.06 16.07 -28.91
N GLY A 559 6.84 16.40 -29.94
CA GLY A 559 6.81 17.68 -30.64
C GLY A 559 7.07 17.50 -32.14
N PRO A 560 7.00 18.57 -32.94
CA PRO A 560 7.29 18.49 -34.37
C PRO A 560 8.73 18.02 -34.63
N GLY A 561 8.90 17.21 -35.66
CA GLY A 561 10.17 16.54 -35.98
C GLY A 561 10.18 15.84 -37.34
N ALA A 562 11.28 15.16 -37.63
CA ALA A 562 11.54 14.53 -38.93
C ALA A 562 11.25 13.01 -38.97
N GLY A 563 10.62 12.46 -37.94
CA GLY A 563 10.19 11.06 -37.92
C GLY A 563 8.81 10.86 -38.53
N SER A 564 8.38 9.60 -38.61
CA SER A 564 7.02 9.20 -39.00
C SER A 564 5.93 10.06 -38.34
N GLY A 565 4.95 10.49 -39.13
CA GLY A 565 3.89 11.39 -38.69
C GLY A 565 4.33 12.86 -38.47
N GLY A 566 5.57 13.23 -38.79
CA GLY A 566 6.08 14.60 -38.60
C GLY A 566 6.42 14.94 -37.15
N ILE A 567 6.67 13.92 -36.32
CA ILE A 567 6.93 14.06 -34.88
C ILE A 567 8.34 13.60 -34.48
N ARG A 568 8.73 13.99 -33.26
CA ARG A 568 9.88 13.44 -32.51
C ARG A 568 9.57 13.42 -31.02
N VAL A 569 10.23 12.52 -30.30
CA VAL A 569 10.30 12.55 -28.83
C VAL A 569 11.27 13.65 -28.41
N VAL A 570 10.80 14.60 -27.60
CA VAL A 570 11.60 15.68 -27.03
C VAL A 570 12.08 15.32 -25.63
N SER A 571 11.23 14.63 -24.85
CA SER A 571 11.58 14.08 -23.54
C SER A 571 10.88 12.74 -23.32
N ASP A 572 11.60 11.75 -22.77
CA ASP A 572 11.06 10.47 -22.31
C ASP A 572 11.55 10.19 -20.88
N MET A 573 10.62 10.00 -19.95
CA MET A 573 10.88 9.76 -18.54
C MET A 573 10.20 8.48 -18.10
N MET A 574 10.99 7.47 -17.71
CA MET A 574 10.48 6.15 -17.33
C MET A 574 10.72 5.87 -15.84
N THR A 575 9.66 5.65 -15.07
CA THR A 575 9.74 5.11 -13.71
C THR A 575 9.48 3.61 -13.75
N VAL A 576 10.40 2.82 -13.17
CA VAL A 576 10.24 1.37 -12.96
C VAL A 576 10.06 1.11 -11.48
N ARG A 577 9.01 0.36 -11.12
CA ARG A 577 8.64 0.07 -9.74
C ARG A 577 8.36 -1.42 -9.53
N ALA A 578 8.15 -1.82 -8.28
CA ALA A 578 7.63 -3.15 -7.99
C ALA A 578 6.22 -3.30 -8.58
N TYR A 579 5.80 -4.54 -8.85
CA TYR A 579 4.43 -4.80 -9.31
C TYR A 579 3.42 -4.35 -8.24
N GLY A 580 2.47 -3.52 -8.64
CA GLY A 580 1.48 -2.89 -7.77
C GLY A 580 0.03 -3.15 -8.15
N GLY A 581 -0.22 -4.07 -9.08
CA GLY A 581 -1.53 -4.26 -9.70
C GLY A 581 -1.92 -3.13 -10.66
N TYR A 582 -3.19 -3.13 -11.06
CA TYR A 582 -3.82 -2.14 -11.97
C TYR A 582 -5.19 -1.65 -11.46
N GLU A 583 -5.63 -2.14 -10.29
CA GLU A 583 -6.94 -1.89 -9.68
C GLU A 583 -7.17 -0.41 -9.36
N ALA A 584 -6.10 0.38 -9.23
CA ALA A 584 -6.14 1.81 -8.95
C ALA A 584 -6.84 2.65 -10.04
N TRP A 585 -7.02 2.11 -11.25
CA TRP A 585 -7.77 2.75 -12.34
C TRP A 585 -8.89 1.86 -12.92
N VAL A 586 -9.17 0.70 -12.31
CA VAL A 586 -10.38 -0.06 -12.60
C VAL A 586 -11.55 0.64 -11.93
N PRO A 587 -12.62 1.04 -12.66
CA PRO A 587 -13.80 1.63 -12.04
C PRO A 587 -14.41 0.64 -11.04
N ASN A 588 -14.62 1.09 -9.80
CA ASN A 588 -15.13 0.26 -8.70
C ASN A 588 -16.47 -0.40 -9.06
N SER A 589 -16.44 -1.67 -9.47
CA SER A 589 -17.61 -2.53 -9.69
C SER A 589 -18.21 -3.03 -8.36
N THR A 590 -18.25 -2.15 -7.36
CA THR A 590 -18.70 -2.47 -6.00
C THR A 590 -20.21 -2.24 -5.88
N THR A 591 -20.96 -3.35 -5.88
CA THR A 591 -22.39 -3.44 -5.53
C THR A 591 -23.35 -2.53 -6.30
N GLN A 592 -24.10 -3.13 -7.23
CA GLN A 592 -25.52 -2.80 -7.33
C GLN A 592 -26.12 -2.98 -5.92
N MET A 593 -26.69 -1.93 -5.33
CA MET A 593 -27.68 -2.14 -4.28
C MET A 593 -28.96 -2.67 -4.94
N PRO A 594 -29.71 -3.60 -4.30
CA PRO A 594 -31.08 -3.84 -4.71
C PRO A 594 -31.87 -2.51 -4.61
N PRO A 595 -32.85 -2.25 -5.48
CA PRO A 595 -33.65 -1.03 -5.38
C PRO A 595 -34.41 -1.04 -4.05
N PHE A 596 -34.02 -0.14 -3.14
CA PHE A 596 -34.73 0.08 -1.88
C PHE A 596 -36.09 0.69 -2.19
N ASN A 597 -37.10 -0.17 -2.29
CA ASN A 597 -38.48 0.22 -2.54
C ASN A 597 -39.10 0.74 -1.24
N VAL A 598 -38.76 1.99 -0.86
CA VAL A 598 -39.21 2.60 0.39
C VAL A 598 -40.60 3.21 0.19
N SER A 599 -41.62 2.56 0.76
CA SER A 599 -42.99 3.09 0.82
C SER A 599 -43.05 4.31 1.75
N SER A 600 -43.04 5.50 1.15
CA SER A 600 -43.03 6.78 1.88
C SER A 600 -44.39 7.11 2.49
N GLN A 601 -44.63 6.67 3.73
CA GLN A 601 -45.64 7.32 4.58
C GLN A 601 -45.16 8.73 4.97
N GLN A 602 -46.08 9.69 4.93
CA GLN A 602 -45.75 11.12 5.01
C GLN A 602 -45.47 11.57 6.45
N ILE A 603 -44.33 12.22 6.67
CA ILE A 603 -44.23 13.32 7.65
C ILE A 603 -43.67 14.53 6.91
N ARG A 604 -44.41 15.65 6.93
CA ARG A 604 -44.08 16.85 6.15
C ARG A 604 -43.21 17.80 6.97
N SER A 605 -42.05 18.15 6.45
CA SER A 605 -41.43 19.47 6.67
C SER A 605 -40.83 19.91 5.35
N SER A 606 -41.10 21.15 4.94
CA SER A 606 -40.79 21.65 3.61
C SER A 606 -39.54 22.54 3.62
N PRO A 607 -38.50 22.24 2.83
CA PRO A 607 -37.57 23.26 2.37
C PRO A 607 -38.35 24.33 1.58
N ALA A 608 -37.90 25.58 1.63
CA ALA A 608 -38.47 26.62 0.77
C ALA A 608 -38.17 26.31 -0.71
N PRO A 609 -39.11 26.55 -1.64
CA PRO A 609 -38.87 26.32 -3.06
C PRO A 609 -37.89 27.35 -3.61
N ILE A 610 -36.78 26.88 -4.20
CA ILE A 610 -36.01 27.69 -5.15
C ILE A 610 -36.94 27.93 -6.37
N PRO A 611 -37.11 29.18 -6.85
CA PRO A 611 -37.90 29.44 -8.06
C PRO A 611 -37.33 28.66 -9.25
N ALA A 612 -38.11 27.70 -9.75
CA ALA A 612 -37.77 27.00 -10.99
C ALA A 612 -37.96 27.97 -12.16
N LEU A 613 -36.92 28.14 -12.98
CA LEU A 613 -37.01 28.92 -14.22
C LEU A 613 -38.15 28.37 -15.10
N PRO A 614 -39.02 29.23 -15.66
CA PRO A 614 -40.06 28.78 -16.59
C PRO A 614 -39.47 28.00 -17.77
N ASP A 615 -40.12 26.91 -18.18
CA ASP A 615 -39.66 26.11 -19.32
C ASP A 615 -39.54 26.98 -20.58
N GLY A 616 -38.35 26.98 -21.18
CA GLY A 616 -38.02 27.81 -22.33
C GLY A 616 -37.54 29.23 -22.01
N PHE A 617 -37.28 29.59 -20.74
CA PHE A 617 -36.54 30.81 -20.41
C PHE A 617 -35.17 30.83 -21.11
N GLY A 618 -34.83 31.94 -21.77
CA GLY A 618 -33.58 32.11 -22.51
C GLY A 618 -33.45 31.26 -23.77
N ARG A 619 -34.56 30.69 -24.28
CA ARG A 619 -34.60 29.90 -25.52
C ARG A 619 -35.63 30.48 -26.50
N SER A 620 -35.35 30.36 -27.80
CA SER A 620 -36.30 30.70 -28.86
C SER A 620 -37.47 29.71 -28.84
N VAL A 621 -38.68 30.22 -28.58
CA VAL A 621 -39.94 29.48 -28.58
C VAL A 621 -40.95 30.29 -29.41
N GLU A 622 -41.84 29.63 -30.15
CA GLU A 622 -42.89 30.30 -30.92
C GLU A 622 -43.70 31.26 -30.02
N GLY A 623 -43.93 32.49 -30.52
CA GLY A 623 -44.64 33.54 -29.78
C GLY A 623 -43.76 34.46 -28.91
N LYS A 624 -42.49 34.14 -28.65
CA LYS A 624 -41.56 35.09 -27.98
C LYS A 624 -41.05 36.16 -28.95
N THR A 625 -40.95 37.40 -28.47
CA THR A 625 -40.32 38.50 -29.22
C THR A 625 -38.79 38.45 -29.10
N GLU A 626 -38.10 38.99 -30.11
CA GLU A 626 -36.63 39.01 -30.16
C GLU A 626 -36.02 39.85 -29.02
N GLU A 627 -36.66 40.96 -28.63
CA GLU A 627 -36.28 41.71 -27.43
C GLU A 627 -36.39 40.86 -26.16
N GLN A 628 -37.49 40.12 -25.98
CA GLN A 628 -37.68 39.33 -24.77
C GLN A 628 -36.64 38.20 -24.69
N LEU A 629 -36.36 37.51 -25.81
CA LEU A 629 -35.31 36.51 -25.87
C LEU A 629 -33.94 37.10 -25.52
N THR A 630 -33.62 38.29 -26.03
CA THR A 630 -32.36 39.01 -25.75
C THR A 630 -32.24 39.41 -24.28
N LYS A 631 -33.33 39.85 -23.65
CA LYS A 631 -33.39 40.21 -22.22
C LYS A 631 -33.23 38.96 -21.33
N GLU A 632 -33.88 37.85 -21.68
CA GLU A 632 -33.75 36.58 -20.96
C GLU A 632 -32.33 35.98 -21.07
N THR A 633 -31.67 36.05 -22.24
CA THR A 633 -30.29 35.53 -22.39
C THR A 633 -29.24 36.36 -21.65
N MET A 634 -29.34 37.70 -21.68
CA MET A 634 -28.47 38.57 -20.87
C MET A 634 -28.59 38.29 -19.36
N ALA A 635 -29.81 38.03 -18.87
CA ALA A 635 -30.04 37.71 -17.47
C ALA A 635 -29.38 36.38 -17.06
N MET A 636 -29.44 35.34 -17.90
CA MET A 636 -28.73 34.08 -17.67
C MET A 636 -27.21 34.26 -17.69
N GLU A 637 -26.66 35.07 -18.60
CA GLU A 637 -25.22 35.32 -18.66
C GLU A 637 -24.72 36.08 -17.42
N LEU A 638 -25.45 37.10 -16.95
CA LEU A 638 -25.07 37.82 -15.73
C LEU A 638 -25.19 36.93 -14.48
N THR A 639 -26.23 36.08 -14.40
CA THR A 639 -26.38 35.03 -13.37
C THR A 639 -25.13 34.16 -13.32
N GLY A 640 -24.71 33.62 -14.46
CA GLY A 640 -23.53 32.74 -14.58
C GLY A 640 -22.19 33.42 -14.28
N ARG A 641 -22.08 34.75 -14.44
CA ARG A 641 -20.88 35.54 -14.12
C ARG A 641 -20.81 36.01 -12.66
N THR A 642 -21.93 36.05 -11.93
CA THR A 642 -22.04 36.70 -10.62
C THR A 642 -22.46 35.78 -9.48
N HIS A 643 -22.97 34.58 -9.79
CA HIS A 643 -23.68 33.69 -8.86
C HIS A 643 -24.91 34.32 -8.17
N MET A 644 -25.41 35.46 -8.66
CA MET A 644 -26.72 35.97 -8.25
C MET A 644 -27.84 35.05 -8.73
N THR A 645 -29.03 35.18 -8.14
CA THR A 645 -30.26 34.60 -8.70
C THR A 645 -30.66 35.33 -9.99
N ILE A 646 -31.53 34.69 -10.79
CA ILE A 646 -31.99 35.27 -12.07
C ILE A 646 -32.76 36.58 -11.89
N GLU A 647 -33.49 36.70 -10.78
CA GLU A 647 -34.34 37.86 -10.47
C GLU A 647 -33.47 39.09 -10.17
N TYR A 648 -32.46 38.96 -9.31
CA TYR A 648 -31.50 40.02 -9.02
C TYR A 648 -30.61 40.35 -10.23
N SER A 649 -30.28 39.36 -11.06
CA SER A 649 -29.59 39.59 -12.35
C SER A 649 -30.46 40.39 -13.32
N GLY A 650 -31.76 40.12 -13.39
CA GLY A 650 -32.73 40.87 -14.19
C GLY A 650 -32.92 42.31 -13.71
N LEU A 651 -33.03 42.53 -12.39
CA LEU A 651 -33.10 43.87 -11.80
C LEU A 651 -31.84 44.69 -12.09
N CYS A 652 -30.66 44.11 -11.89
CA CYS A 652 -29.38 44.75 -12.15
C CYS A 652 -29.22 45.16 -13.63
N LEU A 653 -29.69 44.32 -14.57
CA LEU A 653 -29.73 44.67 -16.00
C LEU A 653 -30.73 45.79 -16.29
N ALA A 654 -31.92 45.78 -15.68
CA ALA A 654 -32.93 46.80 -15.89
C ALA A 654 -32.44 48.20 -15.44
N GLU A 655 -31.84 48.31 -14.26
CA GLU A 655 -31.22 49.55 -13.77
C GLU A 655 -30.03 49.99 -14.62
N SER A 656 -29.28 49.04 -15.18
CA SER A 656 -28.11 49.30 -16.04
C SER A 656 -28.44 49.56 -17.51
N GLY A 657 -29.71 49.80 -17.85
CA GLY A 657 -30.17 50.08 -19.21
C GLY A 657 -30.01 48.90 -20.18
N TRP A 658 -30.12 47.66 -19.66
CA TRP A 658 -29.88 46.40 -20.37
C TRP A 658 -28.48 46.27 -20.99
N ASN A 659 -27.47 46.90 -20.37
CA ASN A 659 -26.06 46.75 -20.73
C ASN A 659 -25.33 45.83 -19.73
N LEU A 660 -24.83 44.69 -20.20
CA LEU A 660 -24.24 43.64 -19.36
C LEU A 660 -22.91 44.05 -18.69
N GLU A 661 -22.09 44.88 -19.34
CA GLU A 661 -20.84 45.40 -18.77
C GLU A 661 -21.11 46.42 -17.66
N ASN A 662 -22.10 47.30 -17.86
CA ASN A 662 -22.55 48.23 -16.82
C ASN A 662 -23.16 47.47 -15.62
N ALA A 663 -23.99 46.46 -15.87
CA ALA A 663 -24.60 45.63 -14.83
C ALA A 663 -23.56 44.86 -14.02
N TYR A 664 -22.53 44.31 -14.67
CA TYR A 664 -21.44 43.64 -13.95
C TYR A 664 -20.65 44.61 -13.05
N ARG A 665 -20.43 45.86 -13.50
CA ARG A 665 -19.79 46.91 -12.68
C ARG A 665 -20.67 47.39 -11.52
N ALA A 666 -21.98 47.52 -11.75
CA ALA A 666 -22.94 47.87 -10.70
C ALA A 666 -22.98 46.76 -9.62
N PHE A 667 -23.03 45.50 -10.03
CA PHE A 667 -22.90 44.34 -9.14
C PHE A 667 -21.58 44.36 -8.35
N GLU A 668 -20.43 44.55 -8.99
CA GLU A 668 -19.13 44.55 -8.30
C GLU A 668 -19.03 45.63 -7.21
N GLY A 669 -19.70 46.77 -7.39
CA GLY A 669 -19.83 47.81 -6.35
C GLY A 669 -20.88 47.50 -5.27
N ALA A 670 -21.97 46.81 -5.61
CA ALA A 670 -23.10 46.55 -4.72
C ALA A 670 -23.00 45.23 -3.92
N LYS A 671 -22.21 44.24 -4.38
CA LYS A 671 -22.22 42.86 -3.87
C LYS A 671 -22.02 42.67 -2.36
N GLY A 672 -21.36 43.61 -1.69
CA GLY A 672 -21.19 43.58 -0.23
C GLY A 672 -22.45 43.97 0.56
N ASN A 673 -23.45 44.55 -0.10
CA ASN A 673 -24.69 45.07 0.48
C ASN A 673 -25.95 44.29 0.02
N LEU A 674 -25.79 43.29 -0.85
CA LEU A 674 -26.90 42.46 -1.32
C LEU A 674 -27.30 41.42 -0.23
N PRO A 675 -28.60 41.11 -0.06
CA PRO A 675 -29.06 40.10 0.88
C PRO A 675 -28.62 38.70 0.45
N GLN A 676 -28.58 37.75 1.38
CA GLN A 676 -28.16 36.37 1.09
C GLN A 676 -29.05 35.68 0.03
N GLU A 677 -30.33 36.05 -0.04
CA GLU A 677 -31.32 35.60 -1.03
C GLU A 677 -31.03 36.09 -2.46
N ALA A 678 -30.15 37.08 -2.63
CA ALA A 678 -29.70 37.53 -3.95
C ALA A 678 -28.77 36.52 -4.64
N PHE A 679 -28.29 35.49 -3.94
CA PHE A 679 -27.28 34.54 -4.43
C PHE A 679 -27.81 33.10 -4.50
N LEU A 680 -27.28 32.34 -5.45
CA LEU A 680 -27.55 30.90 -5.55
C LEU A 680 -26.83 30.14 -4.42
N PRO A 681 -27.43 29.07 -3.86
CA PRO A 681 -26.77 28.25 -2.85
C PRO A 681 -25.56 27.49 -3.42
N PHE A 682 -24.53 27.33 -2.57
CA PHE A 682 -23.27 26.62 -2.86
C PHE A 682 -23.39 25.10 -2.70
#